data_AF-A0A399Z5T6-F1
#
_entry.id   AF-A0A399Z5T6-F1
#
_cell.length_a   1.000
_cell.length_b   1.000
_cell.length_c   1.000
_cell.angle_alpha   90.00
_cell.angle_beta   90.00
_cell.angle_gamma   90.00
#
_symmetry.space_group_name_H-M   'P 1'
#
loop_
_entity.id
_entity.type
_entity.pdbx_description
1 polymer ?
#
loop_
_entity_poly.entity_id
_entity_poly.type
_entity_poly.pdbx_seq_one_letter_code
_entity_poly.pdbx_strand_id
1 'polypeptide(L)'
;ALNVSSKTLNRFSAQSVDFVKQIVALASGSLQKMRLLEQTQSALSEAEGLYRATRELGNASDLAGLLRVAAEFGRAQGFDRATLALEDPMQDPQAPRFVIHSATCRGQTIAIEPPTAANDLWAISDDAYRTAEGQKLLVLPELDKATHLSETTRQTLQAQKIHALASVLLRSGDGQVGYLTITSSEPLHLQIEALERQIVAFGNQVEREREATEQVLALNRRLTREGWQEYLDAQAEGLWVEDAIPEMQSGGAALPELEHAAETGELVISRENGHSALAMPIVVRGQVIGTLGLEDADGTQEWSADRIGIINDVAQTLGMALDNARLYDESQRRVTELGALNRISQAVTSELDLASLLNIIGEQVRQIFDVQNTYIALYDRANETIALPYFVNDNKRVQVEPIRFGEGLTSQIIRTRQPLVLNETLDDTMAQLGAKVFGAPAQAYLGVPILLGDEVTGVISIQSALRGHAFGEGNVRLLETIAAAVGAAIQNAQLYGAMEQEVQERKRAEEEIKLSLKEKEVLLKEIHHRVKNNLQIITSLLNLQSAQIKEPETLAMFRESQARVRSMALIHEKLYQSKDLARIDFSGYVRELMVYLFRSYTVSPDQIQTEFEMGEIYLGIDTAIPCGLIISELVTNSMKYAFPNGRRGKLAIALHPRDDGNLVLRIADNGVGFPDDFDWRESDSLGLQLVSTLTSQLHGKMEVSGRDGACFTLTFPE
;
A
#
# COMPACT_ATOMS: atom_id res chain seq x y z
N ALA A 1 -10.13 0.31 38.14
CA ALA A 1 -10.33 1.28 39.25
C ALA A 1 -9.29 2.38 39.12
N LEU A 2 -9.68 3.65 39.22
CA LEU A 2 -8.75 4.79 39.20
C LEU A 2 -8.51 5.24 40.64
N ASN A 3 -7.25 5.28 41.07
CA ASN A 3 -6.89 5.72 42.42
C ASN A 3 -6.09 7.02 42.33
N VAL A 4 -6.56 8.07 42.99
CA VAL A 4 -5.98 9.42 42.92
C VAL A 4 -5.49 9.83 44.30
N SER A 5 -4.19 10.07 44.43
CA SER A 5 -3.56 10.54 45.66
C SER A 5 -2.91 11.91 45.42
N SER A 6 -2.99 12.78 46.42
CA SER A 6 -2.33 14.09 46.41
C SER A 6 -1.39 14.20 47.60
N LYS A 7 -0.16 14.65 47.38
CA LYS A 7 0.83 14.91 48.44
C LYS A 7 0.70 16.31 49.05
N THR A 8 -0.11 17.19 48.46
CA THR A 8 -0.21 18.62 48.82
C THR A 8 -1.57 19.03 49.34
N LEU A 9 -2.64 18.26 49.08
CA LEU A 9 -3.99 18.53 49.58
C LEU A 9 -4.29 17.68 50.82
N ASN A 10 -4.53 18.33 51.96
CA ASN A 10 -4.96 17.66 53.20
C ASN A 10 -6.43 17.16 53.17
N ARG A 11 -7.25 17.66 52.23
CA ARG A 11 -8.63 17.22 51.99
C ARG A 11 -9.05 17.52 50.56
N PHE A 12 -9.80 16.63 49.92
CA PHE A 12 -10.41 16.90 48.62
C PHE A 12 -11.65 17.81 48.80
N SER A 13 -11.77 18.84 47.98
CA SER A 13 -12.97 19.68 47.92
C SER A 13 -14.08 19.01 47.11
N ALA A 14 -15.33 19.46 47.25
CA ALA A 14 -16.45 18.97 46.42
C ALA A 14 -16.17 19.14 44.91
N GLN A 15 -15.56 20.26 44.52
CA GLN A 15 -15.14 20.50 43.13
C GLN A 15 -14.06 19.52 42.67
N SER A 16 -13.10 19.18 43.55
CA SER A 16 -12.05 18.19 43.23
C SER A 16 -12.64 16.78 43.04
N VAL A 17 -13.64 16.42 43.85
CA VAL A 17 -14.35 15.14 43.72
C VAL A 17 -15.15 15.10 42.42
N ASP A 18 -15.86 16.17 42.07
CA ASP A 18 -16.65 16.23 40.83
C ASP A 18 -15.76 16.22 39.58
N PHE A 19 -14.60 16.86 39.62
CA PHE A 19 -13.60 16.77 38.57
C PHE A 19 -13.10 15.33 38.37
N VAL A 20 -12.80 14.61 39.47
CA VAL A 20 -12.41 13.19 39.40
C VAL A 20 -13.55 12.33 38.84
N LYS A 21 -14.82 12.58 39.22
CA LYS A 21 -15.98 11.88 38.64
C LYS A 21 -16.08 12.10 37.12
N GLN A 22 -15.83 13.32 36.64
CA GLN A 22 -15.84 13.63 35.21
C GLN A 22 -14.73 12.87 34.47
N ILE A 23 -13.51 12.81 35.03
CA ILE A 23 -12.41 12.02 34.47
C ILE A 23 -12.76 10.53 34.43
N VAL A 24 -13.36 9.99 35.49
CA VAL A 24 -13.79 8.59 35.54
C VAL A 24 -14.87 8.30 34.49
N ALA A 25 -15.83 9.20 34.30
CA ALA A 25 -16.87 9.07 33.27
C ALA A 25 -16.28 9.09 31.85
N LEU A 26 -15.34 10.02 31.58
CA LEU A 26 -14.60 10.09 30.32
C LEU A 26 -13.77 8.83 30.06
N ALA A 27 -13.00 8.37 31.06
CA ALA A 27 -12.18 7.17 30.95
C ALA A 27 -13.04 5.92 30.74
N SER A 28 -14.18 5.81 31.42
CA SER A 28 -15.13 4.70 31.23
C SER A 28 -15.71 4.71 29.82
N GLY A 29 -16.12 5.87 29.30
CA GLY A 29 -16.62 6.01 27.93
C GLY A 29 -15.55 5.65 26.88
N SER A 30 -14.30 6.07 27.09
CA SER A 30 -13.18 5.73 26.20
C SER A 30 -12.82 4.25 26.25
N LEU A 31 -12.83 3.62 27.42
CA LEU A 31 -12.60 2.17 27.56
C LEU A 31 -13.73 1.35 26.92
N GLN A 32 -14.98 1.80 27.04
CA GLN A 32 -16.11 1.17 26.39
C GLN A 32 -16.02 1.30 24.86
N LYS A 33 -15.58 2.46 24.34
CA LYS A 33 -15.29 2.65 22.92
C LYS A 33 -14.13 1.78 22.42
N MET A 34 -13.03 1.69 23.17
CA MET A 34 -11.90 0.81 22.82
C MET A 34 -12.31 -0.65 22.77
N ARG A 35 -13.08 -1.14 23.76
CA ARG A 35 -13.64 -2.50 23.73
C ARG A 35 -14.58 -2.71 22.54
N LEU A 36 -15.43 -1.73 22.23
CA LEU A 36 -16.31 -1.81 21.08
C LEU A 36 -15.50 -1.87 19.77
N LEU A 37 -14.41 -1.11 19.67
CA LEU A 37 -13.47 -1.09 18.54
C LEU A 37 -12.73 -2.41 18.39
N GLU A 38 -12.21 -2.98 19.48
CA GLU A 38 -11.60 -4.32 19.49
C GLU A 38 -12.62 -5.40 19.08
N GLN A 39 -13.86 -5.33 19.59
CA GLN A 39 -14.94 -6.23 19.20
C GLN A 39 -15.32 -6.07 17.72
N THR A 40 -15.36 -4.85 17.20
CA THR A 40 -15.66 -4.61 15.77
C THR A 40 -14.50 -5.00 14.87
N GLN A 41 -13.25 -4.81 15.29
CA GLN A 41 -12.07 -5.28 14.54
C GLN A 41 -11.98 -6.81 14.52
N SER A 42 -12.26 -7.48 15.65
CA SER A 42 -12.38 -8.95 15.70
C SER A 42 -13.49 -9.42 14.77
N ALA A 43 -14.70 -8.85 14.88
CA ALA A 43 -15.83 -9.22 14.03
C ALA A 43 -15.58 -8.94 12.54
N LEU A 44 -14.85 -7.88 12.19
CA LEU A 44 -14.47 -7.56 10.81
C LEU A 44 -13.43 -8.56 10.27
N SER A 45 -12.40 -8.86 11.06
CA SER A 45 -11.39 -9.88 10.72
C SER A 45 -12.02 -11.27 10.57
N GLU A 46 -12.99 -11.61 11.42
CA GLU A 46 -13.79 -12.83 11.35
C GLU A 46 -14.65 -12.88 10.08
N ALA A 47 -15.34 -11.78 9.74
CA ALA A 47 -16.15 -11.68 8.53
C ALA A 47 -15.30 -11.75 7.25
N GLU A 48 -14.12 -11.11 7.24
CA GLU A 48 -13.18 -11.18 6.12
C GLU A 48 -12.59 -12.58 5.93
N GLY A 49 -12.23 -13.26 7.02
CA GLY A 49 -11.73 -14.63 7.00
C GLY A 49 -12.77 -15.62 6.46
N LEU A 50 -14.01 -15.53 6.94
CA LEU A 50 -15.13 -16.33 6.44
C LEU A 50 -15.42 -16.02 4.98
N TYR A 51 -15.45 -14.74 4.59
CA TYR A 51 -15.73 -14.31 3.22
C TYR A 51 -14.66 -14.82 2.24
N ARG A 52 -13.38 -14.74 2.59
CA ARG A 52 -12.29 -15.30 1.78
C ARG A 52 -12.38 -16.81 1.64
N ALA A 53 -12.57 -17.52 2.76
CA ALA A 53 -12.72 -18.97 2.74
C ALA A 53 -13.93 -19.40 1.88
N THR A 54 -15.05 -18.66 1.98
CA THR A 54 -16.26 -18.90 1.17
C THR A 54 -16.00 -18.69 -0.33
N ARG A 55 -15.28 -17.61 -0.69
CA ARG A 55 -14.93 -17.33 -2.09
C ARG A 55 -14.00 -18.40 -2.67
N GLU A 56 -13.03 -18.86 -1.91
CA GLU A 56 -12.07 -19.86 -2.36
C GLU A 56 -12.68 -21.26 -2.42
N LEU A 57 -13.62 -21.59 -1.52
CA LEU A 57 -14.44 -22.81 -1.61
C LEU A 57 -15.26 -22.85 -2.91
N GLY A 58 -15.96 -21.77 -3.25
CA GLY A 58 -16.75 -21.71 -4.49
C GLY A 58 -15.92 -21.81 -5.77
N ASN A 59 -14.60 -21.59 -5.67
CA ASN A 59 -13.66 -21.74 -6.79
C ASN A 59 -12.91 -23.09 -6.78
N ALA A 60 -13.10 -23.94 -5.77
CA ALA A 60 -12.40 -25.21 -5.67
C ALA A 60 -13.04 -26.23 -6.64
N SER A 61 -12.28 -26.63 -7.66
CA SER A 61 -12.75 -27.59 -8.69
C SER A 61 -12.48 -29.05 -8.34
N ASP A 62 -11.77 -29.33 -7.24
CA ASP A 62 -11.41 -30.69 -6.80
C ASP A 62 -11.28 -30.80 -5.27
N LEU A 63 -11.23 -32.05 -4.77
CA LEU A 63 -11.13 -32.37 -3.34
C LEU A 63 -9.84 -31.83 -2.69
N ALA A 64 -8.77 -31.75 -3.49
CA ALA A 64 -7.49 -31.20 -3.08
C ALA A 64 -7.59 -29.69 -2.79
N GLY A 65 -8.32 -28.95 -3.63
CA GLY A 65 -8.64 -27.54 -3.43
C GLY A 65 -9.47 -27.31 -2.17
N LEU A 66 -10.51 -28.13 -1.95
CA LEU A 66 -11.35 -28.04 -0.75
C LEU A 66 -10.53 -28.25 0.54
N LEU A 67 -9.64 -29.23 0.55
CA LEU A 67 -8.74 -29.49 1.69
C LEU A 67 -7.74 -28.38 1.93
N ARG A 68 -7.25 -27.74 0.86
CA ARG A 68 -6.33 -26.60 0.98
C ARG A 68 -7.03 -25.42 1.66
N VAL A 69 -8.25 -25.10 1.23
CA VAL A 69 -9.05 -24.01 1.83
C VAL A 69 -9.38 -24.32 3.30
N ALA A 70 -9.76 -25.58 3.61
CA ALA A 70 -10.01 -26.00 4.99
C ALA A 70 -8.75 -25.92 5.88
N ALA A 71 -7.57 -26.28 5.34
CA ALA A 71 -6.30 -26.17 6.04
C ALA A 71 -5.87 -24.70 6.25
N GLU A 72 -6.07 -23.85 5.25
CA GLU A 72 -5.85 -22.40 5.33
C GLU A 72 -6.72 -21.75 6.40
N PHE A 73 -8.00 -22.11 6.43
CA PHE A 73 -8.95 -21.66 7.44
C PHE A 73 -8.57 -22.15 8.84
N GLY A 74 -8.27 -23.45 8.98
CA GLY A 74 -7.83 -24.04 10.24
C GLY A 74 -6.56 -23.37 10.78
N ARG A 75 -5.58 -23.10 9.91
CA ARG A 75 -4.34 -22.38 10.27
C ARG A 75 -4.62 -20.98 10.81
N ALA A 76 -5.56 -20.24 10.22
CA ALA A 76 -5.93 -18.92 10.71
C ALA A 76 -6.52 -18.96 12.13
N GLN A 77 -7.04 -20.12 12.56
CA GLN A 77 -7.59 -20.37 13.89
C GLN A 77 -6.61 -21.11 14.83
N GLY A 78 -5.35 -21.33 14.41
CA GLY A 78 -4.33 -22.01 15.22
C GLY A 78 -4.32 -23.55 15.12
N PHE A 79 -4.98 -24.12 14.12
CA PHE A 79 -4.92 -25.55 13.81
C PHE A 79 -3.84 -25.85 12.77
N ASP A 80 -3.15 -26.98 12.92
CA ASP A 80 -1.98 -27.33 12.10
C ASP A 80 -2.32 -28.35 10.99
N ARG A 81 -3.51 -28.96 11.05
CA ARG A 81 -3.93 -30.01 10.12
C ARG A 81 -5.44 -29.96 9.86
N ALA A 82 -5.83 -30.20 8.62
CA ALA A 82 -7.21 -30.46 8.21
C ALA A 82 -7.31 -31.87 7.60
N THR A 83 -8.36 -32.60 7.95
CA THR A 83 -8.61 -33.96 7.45
C THR A 83 -10.06 -34.11 7.05
N LEU A 84 -10.29 -34.60 5.85
CA LEU A 84 -11.58 -34.92 5.28
C LEU A 84 -11.68 -36.44 5.13
N ALA A 85 -12.62 -37.06 5.82
CA ALA A 85 -12.91 -38.48 5.70
C ALA A 85 -14.27 -38.67 5.05
N LEU A 86 -14.33 -39.38 3.93
CA LEU A 86 -15.55 -39.61 3.16
C LEU A 86 -15.90 -41.10 3.18
N GLU A 87 -17.19 -41.41 3.31
CA GLU A 87 -17.68 -42.78 3.12
C GLU A 87 -17.53 -43.18 1.65
N ASP A 88 -16.97 -44.37 1.40
CA ASP A 88 -16.89 -44.92 0.04
C ASP A 88 -18.29 -45.37 -0.42
N PRO A 89 -18.84 -44.81 -1.51
CA PRO A 89 -20.18 -45.15 -1.99
C PRO A 89 -20.29 -46.57 -2.59
N MET A 90 -19.16 -47.24 -2.88
CA MET A 90 -19.16 -48.62 -3.37
C MET A 90 -19.23 -49.59 -2.18
N GLN A 91 -20.44 -50.05 -1.84
CA GLN A 91 -20.73 -51.02 -0.78
C GLN A 91 -20.14 -52.42 -1.07
N ASP A 92 -18.81 -52.55 -1.14
CA ASP A 92 -18.15 -53.85 -0.98
C ASP A 92 -18.00 -54.13 0.52
N PRO A 93 -18.64 -55.19 1.08
CA PRO A 93 -18.55 -55.53 2.50
C PRO A 93 -17.11 -55.83 2.99
N GLN A 94 -16.14 -56.00 2.10
CA GLN A 94 -14.72 -56.20 2.46
C GLN A 94 -13.84 -54.96 2.23
N ALA A 95 -14.38 -53.87 1.68
CA ALA A 95 -13.63 -52.63 1.43
C ALA A 95 -13.61 -51.71 2.66
N PRO A 96 -12.55 -50.90 2.84
CA PRO A 96 -12.47 -49.90 3.88
C PRO A 96 -13.61 -48.88 3.79
N ARG A 97 -14.38 -48.75 4.88
CA ARG A 97 -15.57 -47.88 4.95
C ARG A 97 -15.30 -46.41 4.60
N PHE A 98 -14.10 -45.91 4.88
CA PHE A 98 -13.75 -44.50 4.67
C PHE A 98 -12.46 -44.31 3.87
N VAL A 99 -12.46 -43.28 3.03
CA VAL A 99 -11.27 -42.72 2.38
C VAL A 99 -10.92 -41.40 3.06
N ILE A 100 -9.72 -41.34 3.62
CA ILE A 100 -9.21 -40.19 4.38
C ILE A 100 -8.25 -39.39 3.52
N HIS A 101 -8.55 -38.11 3.36
CA HIS A 101 -7.70 -37.13 2.69
C HIS A 101 -7.27 -36.05 3.69
N SER A 102 -5.98 -35.73 3.76
CA SER A 102 -5.46 -34.80 4.76
C SER A 102 -4.55 -33.73 4.15
N ALA A 103 -4.52 -32.58 4.81
CA ALA A 103 -3.63 -31.47 4.51
C ALA A 103 -2.97 -30.98 5.80
N THR A 104 -1.66 -30.80 5.79
CA THR A 104 -0.88 -30.28 6.92
C THR A 104 -0.33 -28.89 6.60
N CYS A 105 -0.35 -28.03 7.61
CA CYS A 105 0.19 -26.68 7.56
C CYS A 105 1.56 -26.65 8.26
N ARG A 106 2.61 -26.25 7.55
CA ARG A 106 3.92 -25.94 8.13
C ARG A 106 4.32 -24.52 7.75
N GLY A 107 4.11 -23.57 8.65
CA GLY A 107 4.34 -22.15 8.38
C GLY A 107 3.37 -21.61 7.31
N GLN A 108 3.91 -21.15 6.17
CA GLN A 108 3.11 -20.66 5.05
C GLN A 108 2.72 -21.73 4.02
N THR A 109 3.26 -22.94 4.12
CA THR A 109 3.08 -23.99 3.11
C THR A 109 2.03 -25.00 3.55
N ILE A 110 1.09 -25.32 2.65
CA ILE A 110 0.11 -26.41 2.82
C ILE A 110 0.55 -27.59 1.96
N ALA A 111 0.68 -28.76 2.58
CA ALA A 111 1.00 -30.02 1.90
C ALA A 111 -0.21 -30.96 1.95
N ILE A 112 -0.64 -31.45 0.80
CA ILE A 112 -1.71 -32.47 0.70
C ILE A 112 -1.05 -33.84 0.79
N GLU A 113 -1.57 -34.68 1.67
CA GLU A 113 -1.11 -36.04 1.89
C GLU A 113 -1.85 -37.02 0.97
N PRO A 114 -1.21 -38.13 0.56
CA PRO A 114 -1.89 -39.16 -0.21
C PRO A 114 -3.05 -39.78 0.59
N PRO A 115 -4.16 -40.13 -0.07
CA PRO A 115 -5.33 -40.67 0.61
C PRO A 115 -5.01 -41.99 1.29
N THR A 116 -5.58 -42.19 2.48
CA THR A 116 -5.42 -43.42 3.27
C THR A 116 -6.78 -44.04 3.51
N ALA A 117 -6.91 -45.36 3.35
CA ALA A 117 -8.16 -46.05 3.58
C ALA A 117 -8.25 -46.57 5.02
N ALA A 118 -9.43 -46.45 5.65
CA ALA A 118 -9.66 -46.88 7.03
C ALA A 118 -11.05 -47.51 7.21
N ASN A 119 -11.13 -48.56 8.03
CA ASN A 119 -12.40 -49.20 8.40
C ASN A 119 -13.13 -48.46 9.52
N ASP A 120 -12.36 -47.98 10.49
CA ASP A 120 -12.85 -47.17 11.58
C ASP A 120 -12.20 -45.81 11.44
N LEU A 121 -13.00 -44.75 11.24
CA LEU A 121 -12.52 -43.42 11.63
C LEU A 121 -12.09 -43.55 13.09
N TRP A 122 -10.96 -42.93 13.43
CA TRP A 122 -10.51 -42.72 14.81
C TRP A 122 -11.74 -42.64 15.72
N ALA A 123 -11.80 -43.48 16.76
CA ALA A 123 -12.99 -43.76 17.60
C ALA A 123 -13.71 -42.51 18.21
N ILE A 124 -13.25 -41.31 17.87
CA ILE A 124 -13.79 -39.98 18.11
C ILE A 124 -15.14 -39.76 17.42
N SER A 125 -15.33 -40.20 16.16
CA SER A 125 -16.44 -39.66 15.35
C SER A 125 -17.81 -40.27 15.66
N ASP A 126 -17.88 -41.56 15.99
CA ASP A 126 -19.16 -42.19 16.36
C ASP A 126 -19.47 -42.04 17.86
N ASP A 127 -18.49 -42.20 18.76
CA ASP A 127 -18.72 -42.08 20.22
C ASP A 127 -18.98 -40.64 20.67
N ALA A 128 -18.24 -39.65 20.15
CA ALA A 128 -18.36 -38.26 20.59
C ALA A 128 -19.63 -37.58 20.04
N TYR A 129 -20.11 -37.98 18.86
CA TYR A 129 -21.37 -37.48 18.31
C TYR A 129 -22.60 -38.26 18.81
N ARG A 130 -22.45 -39.53 19.23
CA ARG A 130 -23.53 -40.26 19.94
C ARG A 130 -23.83 -39.70 21.33
N THR A 131 -22.83 -39.10 21.99
CA THR A 131 -22.96 -38.51 23.33
C THR A 131 -23.40 -37.03 23.30
N ALA A 132 -23.10 -36.30 22.22
CA ALA A 132 -23.56 -34.93 22.00
C ALA A 132 -24.93 -34.93 21.31
N GLU A 133 -26.02 -34.81 22.08
CA GLU A 133 -27.43 -34.76 21.62
C GLU A 133 -27.66 -34.02 20.28
N GLY A 134 -27.51 -34.72 19.15
CA GLY A 134 -27.75 -34.17 17.81
C GLY A 134 -26.89 -32.97 17.40
N GLN A 135 -25.75 -32.70 18.07
CA GLN A 135 -24.90 -31.56 17.70
C GLN A 135 -24.17 -31.80 16.37
N LYS A 136 -24.30 -30.84 15.45
CA LYS A 136 -23.65 -30.87 14.11
C LYS A 136 -22.13 -30.66 14.15
N LEU A 137 -21.58 -30.25 15.30
CA LEU A 137 -20.19 -29.86 15.47
C LEU A 137 -19.69 -30.30 16.84
N LEU A 138 -18.50 -30.90 16.85
CA LEU A 138 -17.74 -31.25 18.05
C LEU A 138 -16.52 -30.34 18.17
N VAL A 139 -16.39 -29.58 19.26
CA VAL A 139 -15.20 -28.77 19.56
C VAL A 139 -14.58 -29.19 20.88
N LEU A 140 -13.30 -29.56 20.83
CA LEU A 140 -12.50 -29.95 21.99
C LEU A 140 -11.22 -29.08 22.04
N PRO A 141 -11.26 -27.95 22.75
CA PRO A 141 -10.13 -27.00 22.81
C PRO A 141 -8.98 -27.51 23.69
N GLU A 142 -9.27 -28.41 24.64
CA GLU A 142 -8.29 -29.08 25.50
C GLU A 142 -8.70 -30.54 25.69
N LEU A 143 -7.95 -31.46 25.09
CA LEU A 143 -8.27 -32.89 25.12
C LEU A 143 -8.32 -33.47 26.55
N ASP A 144 -7.44 -32.99 27.43
CA ASP A 144 -7.31 -33.48 28.81
C ASP A 144 -8.54 -33.17 29.68
N LYS A 145 -9.38 -32.21 29.27
CA LYS A 145 -10.62 -31.83 29.97
C LYS A 145 -11.87 -32.52 29.41
N ALA A 146 -11.74 -33.28 28.32
CA ALA A 146 -12.85 -33.96 27.65
C ALA A 146 -13.18 -35.31 28.33
N THR A 147 -13.95 -35.27 29.42
CA THR A 147 -14.33 -36.46 30.22
C THR A 147 -15.35 -37.39 29.54
N HIS A 148 -16.01 -36.93 28.48
CA HIS A 148 -17.04 -37.66 27.74
C HIS A 148 -16.47 -38.58 26.65
N LEU A 149 -15.17 -38.47 26.32
CA LEU A 149 -14.51 -39.37 25.39
C LEU A 149 -14.15 -40.71 26.03
N SER A 150 -14.30 -41.80 25.28
CA SER A 150 -13.84 -43.13 25.69
C SER A 150 -12.32 -43.18 25.86
N GLU A 151 -11.84 -44.03 26.78
CA GLU A 151 -10.42 -44.12 27.12
C GLU A 151 -9.55 -44.51 25.91
N THR A 152 -10.05 -45.42 25.06
CA THR A 152 -9.41 -45.83 23.80
C THR A 152 -9.24 -44.65 22.83
N THR A 153 -10.24 -43.77 22.76
CA THR A 153 -10.21 -42.57 21.92
C THR A 153 -9.18 -41.56 22.41
N ARG A 154 -9.14 -41.31 23.73
CA ARG A 154 -8.16 -40.41 24.34
C ARG A 154 -6.72 -40.89 24.10
N GLN A 155 -6.47 -42.19 24.27
CA GLN A 155 -5.14 -42.77 24.01
C GLN A 155 -4.71 -42.67 22.54
N THR A 156 -5.66 -42.85 21.61
CA THR A 156 -5.40 -42.72 20.16
C THR A 156 -5.01 -41.28 19.79
N LEU A 157 -5.73 -40.30 20.34
CA LEU A 157 -5.45 -38.88 20.10
C LEU A 157 -4.12 -38.43 20.72
N GLN A 158 -3.80 -38.90 21.93
CA GLN A 158 -2.52 -38.65 22.58
C GLN A 158 -1.34 -39.28 21.82
N ALA A 159 -1.49 -40.50 21.30
CA ALA A 159 -0.46 -41.15 20.50
C ALA A 159 -0.13 -40.37 19.21
N GLN A 160 -1.11 -39.65 18.66
CA GLN A 160 -0.95 -38.79 17.49
C GLN A 160 -0.55 -37.33 17.83
N LYS A 161 -0.33 -37.01 19.11
CA LYS A 161 0.01 -35.67 19.61
C LYS A 161 -1.06 -34.61 19.27
N ILE A 162 -2.34 -34.98 19.30
CA ILE A 162 -3.44 -34.05 19.09
C ILE A 162 -3.87 -33.51 20.46
N HIS A 163 -3.77 -32.20 20.66
CA HIS A 163 -4.12 -31.52 21.92
C HIS A 163 -5.46 -30.76 21.85
N ALA A 164 -5.88 -30.38 20.65
CA ALA A 164 -7.19 -29.78 20.39
C ALA A 164 -7.74 -30.27 19.04
N LEU A 165 -9.06 -30.41 18.94
CA LEU A 165 -9.72 -30.76 17.68
C LEU A 165 -11.08 -30.07 17.54
N ALA A 166 -11.45 -29.80 16.30
CA ALA A 166 -12.82 -29.47 15.94
C ALA A 166 -13.25 -30.33 14.74
N SER A 167 -14.44 -30.91 14.81
CA SER A 167 -14.96 -31.82 13.80
C SER A 167 -16.38 -31.44 13.42
N VAL A 168 -16.72 -31.56 12.14
CA VAL A 168 -18.09 -31.40 11.61
C VAL A 168 -18.50 -32.67 10.90
N LEU A 169 -19.73 -33.10 11.17
CA LEU A 169 -20.41 -34.15 10.42
C LEU A 169 -20.90 -33.60 9.07
N LEU A 170 -20.51 -34.24 7.97
CA LEU A 170 -20.98 -33.92 6.62
C LEU A 170 -22.16 -34.82 6.28
N ARG A 171 -23.28 -34.23 5.86
CA ARG A 171 -24.48 -34.95 5.42
C ARG A 171 -24.82 -34.62 3.96
N SER A 172 -25.67 -35.44 3.36
CA SER A 172 -26.35 -35.18 2.08
C SER A 172 -27.75 -35.76 2.21
N GLY A 173 -28.77 -34.90 2.17
CA GLY A 173 -30.14 -35.26 2.53
C GLY A 173 -30.22 -35.83 3.96
N ASP A 174 -30.88 -36.98 4.12
CA ASP A 174 -30.97 -37.69 5.41
C ASP A 174 -29.75 -38.59 5.70
N GLY A 175 -28.80 -38.70 4.77
CA GLY A 175 -27.63 -39.58 4.87
C GLY A 175 -26.37 -38.90 5.40
N GLN A 176 -25.60 -39.60 6.21
CA GLN A 176 -24.24 -39.21 6.60
C GLN A 176 -23.27 -39.54 5.46
N VAL A 177 -22.34 -38.64 5.16
CA VAL A 177 -21.39 -38.79 4.04
C VAL A 177 -19.93 -38.76 4.51
N GLY A 178 -19.65 -38.22 5.68
CA GLY A 178 -18.28 -38.17 6.19
C GLY A 178 -18.06 -37.13 7.28
N TYR A 179 -16.81 -36.79 7.52
CA TYR A 179 -16.39 -35.84 8.55
C TYR A 179 -15.29 -34.91 8.03
N LEU A 180 -15.38 -33.62 8.38
CA LEU A 180 -14.27 -32.68 8.26
C LEU A 180 -13.72 -32.39 9.66
N THR A 181 -12.45 -32.67 9.89
CA THR A 181 -11.81 -32.49 11.20
C THR A 181 -10.54 -31.67 11.07
N ILE A 182 -10.43 -30.62 11.89
CA ILE A 182 -9.22 -29.82 12.06
C ILE A 182 -8.59 -30.13 13.42
N THR A 183 -7.26 -30.27 13.46
CA THR A 183 -6.52 -30.66 14.67
C THR A 183 -5.32 -29.76 14.92
N SER A 184 -4.99 -29.55 16.19
CA SER A 184 -3.81 -28.81 16.62
C SER A 184 -2.92 -29.66 17.51
N SER A 185 -1.61 -29.47 17.33
CA SER A 185 -0.57 -30.12 18.14
C SER A 185 -0.27 -29.39 19.45
N GLU A 186 -0.88 -28.21 19.66
CA GLU A 186 -0.77 -27.43 20.89
C GLU A 186 -2.16 -27.15 21.50
N PRO A 187 -2.27 -26.88 22.82
CA PRO A 187 -3.52 -26.46 23.44
C PRO A 187 -3.98 -25.11 22.90
N LEU A 188 -5.26 -24.97 22.59
CA LEU A 188 -5.82 -23.73 22.02
C LEU A 188 -6.61 -22.93 23.07
N HIS A 189 -6.24 -21.66 23.25
CA HIS A 189 -7.01 -20.71 24.05
C HIS A 189 -8.05 -19.98 23.17
N LEU A 190 -9.12 -20.68 22.79
CA LEU A 190 -10.16 -20.15 21.90
C LEU A 190 -11.45 -19.77 22.64
N GLN A 191 -12.15 -18.75 22.12
CA GLN A 191 -13.56 -18.50 22.46
C GLN A 191 -14.44 -19.51 21.73
N ILE A 192 -14.84 -20.56 22.46
CA ILE A 192 -15.54 -21.74 21.94
C ILE A 192 -16.79 -21.37 21.12
N GLU A 193 -17.61 -20.43 21.60
CA GLU A 193 -18.87 -20.01 20.92
C GLU A 193 -18.67 -19.32 19.56
N ALA A 194 -17.51 -18.72 19.32
CA ALA A 194 -17.20 -18.04 18.06
C ALA A 194 -16.72 -19.06 17.01
N LEU A 195 -15.81 -19.95 17.42
CA LEU A 195 -15.33 -21.06 16.59
C LEU A 195 -16.49 -21.99 16.21
N GLU A 196 -17.41 -22.26 17.14
CA GLU A 196 -18.57 -23.10 16.89
C GLU A 196 -19.47 -22.54 15.78
N ARG A 197 -19.79 -21.25 15.85
CA ARG A 197 -20.59 -20.58 14.82
C ARG A 197 -19.91 -20.59 13.45
N GLN A 198 -18.59 -20.38 13.41
CA GLN A 198 -17.82 -20.32 12.17
C GLN A 198 -17.74 -21.68 11.49
N ILE A 199 -17.45 -22.73 12.24
CA ILE A 199 -17.32 -24.09 11.71
C ILE A 199 -18.69 -24.64 11.28
N VAL A 200 -19.77 -24.34 12.02
CA VAL A 200 -21.15 -24.68 11.60
C VAL A 200 -21.55 -23.92 10.33
N ALA A 201 -21.24 -22.63 10.23
CA ALA A 201 -21.51 -21.84 9.03
C ALA A 201 -20.74 -22.37 7.82
N PHE A 202 -19.47 -22.70 8.00
CA PHE A 202 -18.62 -23.31 6.98
C PHE A 202 -19.14 -24.68 6.53
N GLY A 203 -19.48 -25.56 7.48
CA GLY A 203 -20.04 -26.90 7.20
C GLY A 203 -21.37 -26.84 6.44
N ASN A 204 -22.32 -26.03 6.91
CA ASN A 204 -23.61 -25.88 6.23
C ASN A 204 -23.47 -25.22 4.84
N GLN A 205 -22.46 -24.37 4.63
CA GLN A 205 -22.23 -23.71 3.33
C GLN A 205 -21.57 -24.67 2.33
N VAL A 206 -20.61 -25.50 2.77
CA VAL A 206 -20.05 -26.61 1.97
C VAL A 206 -21.17 -27.57 1.56
N GLU A 207 -22.08 -27.87 2.47
CA GLU A 207 -23.24 -28.73 2.21
C GLU A 207 -24.20 -28.10 1.19
N ARG A 208 -24.48 -26.79 1.27
CA ARG A 208 -25.31 -26.06 0.28
C ARG A 208 -24.67 -25.97 -1.10
N GLU A 209 -23.37 -25.71 -1.19
CA GLU A 209 -22.63 -25.65 -2.46
C GLU A 209 -22.57 -27.03 -3.12
N ARG A 210 -22.37 -28.09 -2.32
CA ARG A 210 -22.45 -29.46 -2.80
C ARG A 210 -23.88 -29.84 -3.19
N GLU A 211 -24.90 -29.51 -2.40
CA GLU A 211 -26.31 -29.75 -2.77
C GLU A 211 -26.68 -28.98 -4.03
N ALA A 212 -26.20 -27.75 -4.23
CA ALA A 212 -26.39 -27.01 -5.46
C ALA A 212 -25.68 -27.69 -6.64
N THR A 213 -24.46 -28.21 -6.43
CA THR A 213 -23.69 -28.94 -7.46
C THR A 213 -24.29 -30.31 -7.75
N GLU A 214 -24.80 -31.03 -6.75
CA GLU A 214 -25.51 -32.30 -6.86
C GLU A 214 -26.90 -32.10 -7.44
N GLN A 215 -27.61 -31.03 -7.12
CA GLN A 215 -28.86 -30.65 -7.77
C GLN A 215 -28.60 -30.27 -9.22
N VAL A 216 -27.53 -29.54 -9.53
CA VAL A 216 -27.12 -29.27 -10.92
C VAL A 216 -26.73 -30.56 -11.62
N LEU A 217 -25.99 -31.49 -11.00
CA LEU A 217 -25.60 -32.78 -11.59
C LEU A 217 -26.72 -33.82 -11.63
N ALA A 218 -27.71 -33.74 -10.73
CA ALA A 218 -28.89 -34.60 -10.69
C ALA A 218 -30.00 -34.07 -11.58
N LEU A 219 -30.13 -32.74 -11.72
CA LEU A 219 -30.94 -32.08 -12.74
C LEU A 219 -30.31 -32.34 -14.11
N ASN A 220 -28.99 -32.22 -14.25
CA ASN A 220 -28.28 -32.57 -15.47
C ASN A 220 -28.40 -34.08 -15.75
N ARG A 221 -28.23 -35.01 -14.80
CA ARG A 221 -28.47 -36.46 -15.01
C ARG A 221 -29.92 -36.84 -15.29
N ARG A 222 -30.91 -36.21 -14.63
CA ARG A 222 -32.35 -36.35 -14.96
C ARG A 222 -32.65 -35.82 -16.36
N LEU A 223 -31.97 -34.76 -16.80
CA LEU A 223 -32.19 -34.13 -18.10
C LEU A 223 -31.34 -34.72 -19.24
N THR A 224 -30.22 -35.42 -18.99
CA THR A 224 -29.25 -35.74 -20.08
C THR A 224 -29.13 -37.20 -20.48
N ARG A 225 -29.75 -38.18 -19.81
CA ARG A 225 -29.83 -39.51 -20.43
C ARG A 225 -30.93 -40.40 -19.89
N GLU A 226 -30.96 -40.70 -18.59
CA GLU A 226 -31.81 -41.81 -18.09
C GLU A 226 -33.31 -41.49 -18.10
N GLY A 227 -33.71 -40.27 -17.72
CA GLY A 227 -35.13 -39.86 -17.73
C GLY A 227 -35.71 -39.66 -19.13
N TRP A 228 -34.87 -39.23 -20.08
CA TRP A 228 -35.27 -39.13 -21.49
C TRP A 228 -35.20 -40.50 -22.18
N GLN A 229 -34.23 -41.35 -21.86
CA GLN A 229 -34.11 -42.69 -22.45
C GLN A 229 -35.27 -43.60 -22.03
N GLU A 230 -35.72 -43.59 -20.77
CA GLU A 230 -36.91 -44.37 -20.36
C GLU A 230 -38.21 -43.86 -21.03
N TYR A 231 -38.34 -42.55 -21.27
CA TYR A 231 -39.48 -41.96 -21.97
C TYR A 231 -39.43 -42.21 -23.49
N LEU A 232 -38.25 -42.11 -24.10
CA LEU A 232 -37.99 -42.36 -25.52
C LEU A 232 -38.08 -43.86 -25.87
N ASP A 233 -37.59 -44.75 -24.99
CA ASP A 233 -37.69 -46.20 -25.17
C ASP A 233 -39.15 -46.69 -25.02
N ALA A 234 -40.01 -45.93 -24.32
CA ALA A 234 -41.44 -46.22 -24.15
C ALA A 234 -42.34 -45.67 -25.29
N GLN A 235 -41.82 -44.80 -26.16
CA GLN A 235 -42.55 -44.16 -27.27
C GLN A 235 -41.71 -44.28 -28.55
N ALA A 236 -41.48 -45.52 -28.99
CA ALA A 236 -40.46 -45.87 -29.99
C ALA A 236 -40.77 -45.48 -31.45
N GLU A 237 -41.69 -44.56 -31.74
CA GLU A 237 -41.90 -44.06 -33.11
C GLU A 237 -42.12 -42.53 -33.11
N GLY A 238 -41.13 -41.76 -33.58
CA GLY A 238 -41.38 -40.44 -34.17
C GLY A 238 -40.82 -39.16 -33.52
N LEU A 239 -39.85 -39.19 -32.60
CA LEU A 239 -39.30 -37.94 -32.00
C LEU A 239 -37.93 -37.52 -32.55
N TRP A 240 -37.78 -36.25 -32.96
CA TRP A 240 -36.52 -35.58 -33.33
C TRP A 240 -36.37 -34.28 -32.53
N VAL A 241 -35.14 -33.94 -32.11
CA VAL A 241 -34.80 -32.66 -31.46
C VAL A 241 -33.64 -32.03 -32.24
N GLU A 242 -33.86 -30.88 -32.87
CA GLU A 242 -32.83 -30.11 -33.56
C GLU A 242 -32.75 -28.68 -33.00
N ASP A 243 -31.53 -28.27 -32.62
CA ASP A 243 -31.22 -26.89 -32.23
C ASP A 243 -31.15 -26.00 -33.48
N ALA A 244 -32.09 -25.06 -33.60
CA ALA A 244 -32.10 -23.90 -34.50
C ALA A 244 -31.70 -24.13 -35.98
N ILE A 245 -32.65 -24.00 -36.91
CA ILE A 245 -32.39 -24.04 -38.36
C ILE A 245 -31.99 -22.65 -38.88
N PRO A 246 -30.75 -22.42 -39.34
CA PRO A 246 -30.48 -21.58 -40.50
C PRO A 246 -30.69 -22.43 -41.76
N GLU A 247 -31.67 -22.03 -42.58
CA GLU A 247 -31.93 -22.52 -43.94
C GLU A 247 -32.27 -24.02 -44.07
N MET A 248 -33.58 -24.33 -44.10
CA MET A 248 -34.12 -25.59 -44.63
C MET A 248 -33.68 -25.80 -46.09
N GLN A 249 -32.57 -26.51 -46.30
CA GLN A 249 -32.27 -27.18 -47.57
C GLN A 249 -32.50 -28.69 -47.45
N SER A 250 -33.75 -29.08 -47.20
CA SER A 250 -34.28 -30.39 -47.62
C SER A 250 -35.79 -30.49 -47.34
N GLY A 251 -36.64 -30.07 -48.28
CA GLY A 251 -37.90 -30.75 -48.61
C GLY A 251 -39.08 -30.84 -47.61
N GLY A 252 -39.00 -30.35 -46.37
CA GLY A 252 -40.18 -30.17 -45.51
C GLY A 252 -40.59 -28.70 -45.51
N ALA A 253 -41.81 -28.37 -45.92
CA ALA A 253 -42.32 -27.01 -45.74
C ALA A 253 -42.43 -26.73 -44.23
N ALA A 254 -42.06 -25.53 -43.76
CA ALA A 254 -42.50 -25.07 -42.45
C ALA A 254 -44.02 -25.22 -42.39
N LEU A 255 -44.53 -25.93 -41.38
CA LEU A 255 -45.97 -26.12 -41.19
C LEU A 255 -46.60 -24.71 -41.08
N PRO A 256 -47.49 -24.29 -42.02
CA PRO A 256 -48.07 -22.95 -42.04
C PRO A 256 -48.74 -22.54 -40.73
N GLU A 257 -49.18 -23.52 -39.95
CA GLU A 257 -49.78 -23.36 -38.63
C GLU A 257 -48.80 -22.82 -37.58
N LEU A 258 -47.52 -23.21 -37.66
CA LEU A 258 -46.48 -22.71 -36.75
C LEU A 258 -46.14 -21.25 -37.04
N GLU A 259 -45.99 -20.90 -38.32
CA GLU A 259 -45.78 -19.50 -38.71
C GLU A 259 -46.99 -18.64 -38.32
N HIS A 260 -48.21 -19.13 -38.57
CA HIS A 260 -49.42 -18.41 -38.20
C HIS A 260 -49.57 -18.20 -36.68
N ALA A 261 -49.28 -19.23 -35.88
CA ALA A 261 -49.27 -19.10 -34.42
C ALA A 261 -48.16 -18.15 -33.93
N ALA A 262 -47.00 -18.13 -34.59
CA ALA A 262 -45.89 -17.23 -34.25
C ALA A 262 -46.24 -15.76 -34.53
N GLU A 263 -46.92 -15.49 -35.65
CA GLU A 263 -47.30 -14.14 -36.06
C GLU A 263 -48.51 -13.59 -35.31
N THR A 264 -49.53 -14.42 -35.08
CA THR A 264 -50.78 -14.00 -34.44
C THR A 264 -50.74 -14.07 -32.92
N GLY A 265 -49.90 -14.94 -32.36
CA GLY A 265 -49.94 -15.27 -30.93
C GLY A 265 -51.20 -16.02 -30.52
N GLU A 266 -51.92 -16.63 -31.46
CA GLU A 266 -53.12 -17.42 -31.21
C GLU A 266 -52.87 -18.91 -31.44
N LEU A 267 -53.67 -19.76 -30.79
CA LEU A 267 -53.70 -21.20 -31.02
C LEU A 267 -54.23 -21.49 -32.42
N VAL A 268 -53.48 -22.26 -33.20
CA VAL A 268 -53.90 -22.69 -34.54
C VAL A 268 -54.11 -24.20 -34.54
N ILE A 269 -55.26 -24.64 -35.04
CA ILE A 269 -55.57 -26.05 -35.22
C ILE A 269 -55.96 -26.23 -36.69
N SER A 270 -55.27 -27.12 -37.40
CA SER A 270 -55.57 -27.46 -38.78
C SER A 270 -55.89 -28.95 -38.94
N ARG A 271 -56.72 -29.24 -39.94
CA ARG A 271 -56.99 -30.61 -40.40
C ARG A 271 -57.02 -30.61 -41.92
N GLU A 272 -55.93 -31.04 -42.54
CA GLU A 272 -55.82 -31.13 -44.00
C GLU A 272 -55.27 -32.50 -44.41
N ASN A 273 -55.79 -33.06 -45.51
CA ASN A 273 -55.32 -34.31 -46.14
C ASN A 273 -55.19 -35.55 -45.23
N GLY A 274 -55.94 -35.63 -44.13
CA GLY A 274 -55.85 -36.76 -43.20
C GLY A 274 -54.80 -36.59 -42.11
N HIS A 275 -54.20 -35.41 -41.98
CA HIS A 275 -53.33 -35.01 -40.87
C HIS A 275 -54.05 -33.99 -39.98
N SER A 276 -53.80 -34.03 -38.67
CA SER A 276 -54.36 -33.09 -37.70
C SER A 276 -53.23 -32.43 -36.93
N ALA A 277 -53.04 -31.12 -37.08
CA ALA A 277 -51.96 -30.39 -36.43
C ALA A 277 -52.48 -29.33 -35.46
N LEU A 278 -51.70 -29.07 -34.42
CA LEU A 278 -51.91 -28.04 -33.43
C LEU A 278 -50.61 -27.25 -33.26
N ALA A 279 -50.69 -25.94 -33.42
CA ALA A 279 -49.60 -25.01 -33.16
C ALA A 279 -49.99 -24.06 -32.03
N MET A 280 -49.20 -24.07 -30.97
CA MET A 280 -49.46 -23.28 -29.78
C MET A 280 -48.37 -22.23 -29.56
N PRO A 281 -48.71 -20.95 -29.41
CA PRO A 281 -47.73 -19.91 -29.18
C PRO A 281 -47.12 -20.03 -27.77
N ILE A 282 -45.80 -19.94 -27.68
CA ILE A 282 -45.06 -19.84 -26.43
C ILE A 282 -44.95 -18.35 -26.11
N VAL A 283 -45.76 -17.87 -25.18
CA VAL A 283 -45.85 -16.45 -24.83
C VAL A 283 -45.18 -16.18 -23.48
N VAL A 284 -44.25 -15.24 -23.46
CA VAL A 284 -43.62 -14.74 -22.24
C VAL A 284 -43.84 -13.24 -22.15
N ARG A 285 -44.42 -12.78 -21.03
CA ARG A 285 -44.71 -11.34 -20.77
C ARG A 285 -45.45 -10.63 -21.91
N GLY A 286 -46.33 -11.35 -22.61
CA GLY A 286 -47.12 -10.83 -23.73
C GLY A 286 -46.40 -10.78 -25.07
N GLN A 287 -45.19 -11.33 -25.18
CA GLN A 287 -44.48 -11.52 -26.46
C GLN A 287 -44.39 -13.00 -26.79
N VAL A 288 -44.67 -13.35 -28.06
CA VAL A 288 -44.46 -14.70 -28.58
C VAL A 288 -42.95 -14.90 -28.79
N ILE A 289 -42.37 -15.88 -28.10
CA ILE A 289 -40.94 -16.20 -28.17
C ILE A 289 -40.64 -17.48 -28.96
N GLY A 290 -41.70 -18.19 -29.38
CA GLY A 290 -41.63 -19.41 -30.16
C GLY A 290 -43.01 -20.06 -30.29
N THR A 291 -43.07 -21.22 -30.92
CA THR A 291 -44.30 -22.00 -31.10
C THR A 291 -44.05 -23.47 -30.85
N LEU A 292 -44.97 -24.11 -30.15
CA LEU A 292 -44.98 -25.55 -29.91
C LEU A 292 -45.93 -26.22 -30.91
N GLY A 293 -45.38 -27.04 -31.80
CA GLY A 293 -46.12 -27.82 -32.78
C GLY A 293 -46.36 -29.26 -32.35
N LEU A 294 -47.57 -29.75 -32.57
CA LEU A 294 -47.95 -31.15 -32.42
C LEU A 294 -48.69 -31.58 -33.68
N GLU A 295 -48.24 -32.67 -34.30
CA GLU A 295 -48.84 -33.22 -35.50
C GLU A 295 -49.30 -34.65 -35.24
N ASP A 296 -50.52 -34.97 -35.66
CA ASP A 296 -51.05 -36.32 -35.74
C ASP A 296 -51.13 -36.74 -37.20
N ALA A 297 -50.20 -37.63 -37.58
CA ALA A 297 -50.04 -38.11 -38.95
C ALA A 297 -51.21 -38.98 -39.43
N ASP A 298 -51.99 -39.59 -38.53
CA ASP A 298 -53.13 -40.44 -38.91
C ASP A 298 -54.47 -39.68 -38.93
N GLY A 299 -54.47 -38.43 -38.45
CA GLY A 299 -55.65 -37.55 -38.40
C GLY A 299 -56.79 -38.07 -37.53
N THR A 300 -56.50 -39.02 -36.66
CA THR A 300 -57.47 -39.70 -35.78
C THR A 300 -57.67 -38.99 -34.45
N GLN A 301 -56.76 -38.08 -34.08
CA GLN A 301 -56.74 -37.41 -32.80
C GLN A 301 -57.73 -36.24 -32.75
N GLU A 302 -58.62 -36.25 -31.76
CA GLU A 302 -59.46 -35.11 -31.41
C GLU A 302 -58.78 -34.21 -30.35
N TRP A 303 -58.57 -32.93 -30.72
CA TRP A 303 -58.04 -31.90 -29.83
C TRP A 303 -59.13 -31.40 -28.88
N SER A 304 -59.38 -32.14 -27.79
CA SER A 304 -60.33 -31.72 -26.76
C SER A 304 -59.83 -30.51 -25.97
N ALA A 305 -60.74 -29.77 -25.34
CA ALA A 305 -60.40 -28.62 -24.50
C ALA A 305 -59.42 -28.98 -23.36
N ASP A 306 -59.56 -30.16 -22.76
CA ASP A 306 -58.65 -30.63 -21.70
C ASP A 306 -57.23 -30.88 -22.23
N ARG A 307 -57.10 -31.44 -23.45
CA ARG A 307 -55.79 -31.65 -24.09
C ARG A 307 -55.13 -30.34 -24.48
N ILE A 308 -55.90 -29.40 -25.05
CA ILE A 308 -55.42 -28.05 -25.36
C ILE A 308 -54.94 -27.35 -24.08
N GLY A 309 -55.66 -27.50 -22.97
CA GLY A 309 -55.26 -26.98 -21.66
C GLY A 309 -53.91 -27.52 -21.20
N ILE A 310 -53.69 -28.84 -21.29
CA ILE A 310 -52.40 -29.47 -20.93
C ILE A 310 -51.27 -28.95 -21.83
N ILE A 311 -51.49 -28.86 -23.13
CA ILE A 311 -50.47 -28.36 -24.08
C ILE A 311 -50.15 -26.89 -23.78
N ASN A 312 -51.14 -26.09 -23.39
CA ASN A 312 -50.95 -24.71 -22.98
C ASN A 312 -50.12 -24.60 -21.70
N ASP A 313 -50.39 -25.43 -20.70
CA ASP A 313 -49.58 -25.47 -19.48
C ASP A 313 -48.12 -25.86 -19.79
N VAL A 314 -47.91 -26.79 -20.73
CA VAL A 314 -46.58 -27.17 -21.23
C VAL A 314 -45.92 -26.01 -21.97
N ALA A 315 -46.62 -25.33 -22.88
CA ALA A 315 -46.10 -24.18 -23.64
C ALA A 315 -45.74 -23.02 -22.70
N GLN A 316 -46.54 -22.74 -21.67
CA GLN A 316 -46.25 -21.74 -20.65
C GLN A 316 -45.01 -22.12 -19.81
N THR A 317 -44.91 -23.39 -19.40
CA THR A 317 -43.75 -23.88 -18.64
C THR A 317 -42.46 -23.82 -19.46
N LEU A 318 -42.52 -24.20 -20.74
CA LEU A 318 -41.41 -24.08 -21.68
C LEU A 318 -41.01 -22.62 -21.89
N GLY A 319 -41.99 -21.72 -22.05
CA GLY A 319 -41.73 -20.29 -22.20
C GLY A 319 -40.98 -19.70 -21.00
N MET A 320 -41.43 -20.01 -19.78
CA MET A 320 -40.75 -19.60 -18.55
C MET A 320 -39.33 -20.18 -18.44
N ALA A 321 -39.14 -21.45 -18.77
CA ALA A 321 -37.82 -22.09 -18.74
C ALA A 321 -36.85 -21.46 -19.75
N LEU A 322 -37.32 -21.16 -20.97
CA LEU A 322 -36.53 -20.52 -22.02
C LEU A 322 -36.18 -19.05 -21.67
N ASP A 323 -37.12 -18.27 -21.10
CA ASP A 323 -36.85 -16.91 -20.62
C ASP A 323 -35.80 -16.92 -19.50
N ASN A 324 -35.96 -17.83 -18.53
CA ASN A 324 -35.00 -17.99 -17.44
C ASN A 324 -33.61 -18.40 -17.94
N ALA A 325 -33.53 -19.34 -18.88
CA ALA A 325 -32.26 -19.77 -19.47
C ALA A 325 -31.58 -18.62 -20.22
N ARG A 326 -32.34 -17.84 -21.00
CA ARG A 326 -31.84 -16.65 -21.70
C ARG A 326 -31.34 -15.58 -20.73
N LEU A 327 -32.13 -15.25 -19.70
CA LEU A 327 -31.76 -14.26 -18.68
C LEU A 327 -30.53 -14.71 -17.89
N TYR A 328 -30.43 -16.01 -17.61
CA TYR A 328 -29.26 -16.58 -16.97
C TYR A 328 -28.02 -16.45 -17.86
N ASP A 329 -28.10 -16.79 -19.16
CA ASP A 329 -26.99 -16.63 -20.10
C ASP A 329 -26.55 -15.15 -20.23
N GLU A 330 -27.51 -14.22 -20.34
CA GLU A 330 -27.22 -12.78 -20.36
C GLU A 330 -26.55 -12.33 -19.06
N SER A 331 -27.03 -12.79 -17.91
CA SER A 331 -26.42 -12.51 -16.60
C SER A 331 -25.00 -13.06 -16.52
N GLN A 332 -24.75 -14.28 -16.99
CA GLN A 332 -23.41 -14.88 -16.99
C GLN A 332 -22.44 -14.15 -17.92
N ARG A 333 -22.90 -13.73 -19.10
CA ARG A 333 -22.11 -12.86 -20.00
C ARG A 333 -21.77 -11.54 -19.31
N ARG A 334 -22.74 -10.90 -18.65
CA ARG A 334 -22.52 -9.65 -17.89
C ARG A 334 -21.51 -9.83 -16.75
N VAL A 335 -21.59 -10.94 -16.00
CA VAL A 335 -20.60 -11.27 -14.96
C VAL A 335 -19.20 -11.45 -15.57
N THR A 336 -19.10 -12.11 -16.72
CA THR A 336 -17.83 -12.32 -17.43
C THR A 336 -17.24 -11.00 -17.93
N GLU A 337 -18.07 -10.13 -18.54
CA GLU A 337 -17.69 -8.78 -18.96
C GLU A 337 -17.17 -7.95 -17.79
N LEU A 338 -17.91 -7.92 -16.67
CA LEU A 338 -17.51 -7.20 -15.46
C LEU A 338 -16.24 -7.75 -14.83
N GLY A 339 -16.09 -9.08 -14.80
CA GLY A 339 -14.87 -9.73 -14.30
C GLY A 339 -13.65 -9.34 -15.12
N ALA A 340 -13.79 -9.27 -16.45
CA ALA A 340 -12.70 -8.86 -17.34
C ALA A 340 -12.39 -7.36 -17.22
N LEU A 341 -13.40 -6.49 -17.11
CA LEU A 341 -13.21 -5.07 -16.82
C LEU A 341 -12.51 -4.83 -15.48
N ASN A 342 -12.85 -5.61 -14.45
CA ASN A 342 -12.20 -5.52 -13.15
C ASN A 342 -10.74 -5.97 -13.23
N ARG A 343 -10.43 -7.05 -13.98
CA ARG A 343 -9.05 -7.47 -14.24
C ARG A 343 -8.25 -6.40 -14.98
N ILE A 344 -8.83 -5.76 -16.00
CA ILE A 344 -8.21 -4.63 -16.71
C ILE A 344 -7.95 -3.49 -15.71
N SER A 345 -8.94 -3.12 -14.89
CA SER A 345 -8.80 -2.06 -13.88
C SER A 345 -7.70 -2.38 -12.86
N GLN A 346 -7.59 -3.63 -12.41
CA GLN A 346 -6.52 -4.08 -11.52
C GLN A 346 -5.16 -4.00 -12.19
N ALA A 347 -5.02 -4.51 -13.42
CA ALA A 347 -3.78 -4.44 -14.18
C ALA A 347 -3.31 -3.00 -14.38
N VAL A 348 -4.23 -2.08 -14.68
CA VAL A 348 -3.98 -0.63 -14.77
C VAL A 348 -3.42 -0.04 -13.48
N THR A 349 -3.80 -0.58 -12.31
CA THR A 349 -3.30 -0.10 -11.01
C THR A 349 -2.02 -0.78 -10.54
N SER A 350 -1.75 -2.01 -10.99
CA SER A 350 -0.65 -2.83 -10.47
C SER A 350 0.58 -2.87 -11.39
N GLU A 351 0.39 -2.66 -12.69
CA GLU A 351 1.46 -2.77 -13.68
C GLU A 351 2.05 -1.39 -14.00
N LEU A 352 3.35 -1.25 -13.79
CA LEU A 352 4.08 0.00 -13.98
C LEU A 352 4.81 0.02 -15.33
N ASP A 353 5.06 -1.15 -15.94
CA ASP A 353 5.65 -1.24 -17.27
C ASP A 353 4.59 -1.12 -18.36
N LEU A 354 4.71 -0.06 -19.18
CA LEU A 354 3.76 0.24 -20.25
C LEU A 354 3.63 -0.91 -21.26
N ALA A 355 4.72 -1.58 -21.62
CA ALA A 355 4.68 -2.67 -22.60
C ALA A 355 3.92 -3.88 -22.07
N SER A 356 4.19 -4.29 -20.83
CA SER A 356 3.52 -5.40 -20.13
C SER A 356 2.04 -5.10 -19.92
N LEU A 357 1.70 -3.89 -19.51
CA LEU A 357 0.34 -3.43 -19.34
C LEU A 357 -0.47 -3.53 -20.64
N LEU A 358 0.07 -3.02 -21.75
CA LEU A 358 -0.60 -3.10 -23.06
C LEU A 358 -0.77 -4.55 -23.54
N ASN A 359 0.13 -5.45 -23.17
CA ASN A 359 -0.01 -6.88 -23.44
C ASN A 359 -1.17 -7.51 -22.68
N ILE A 360 -1.26 -7.24 -21.37
CA ILE A 360 -2.36 -7.75 -20.54
C ILE A 360 -3.69 -7.25 -21.07
N ILE A 361 -3.80 -5.94 -21.34
CA ILE A 361 -5.03 -5.33 -21.84
C ILE A 361 -5.42 -5.91 -23.20
N GLY A 362 -4.48 -5.97 -24.15
CA GLY A 362 -4.78 -6.49 -25.48
C GLY A 362 -5.27 -7.93 -25.44
N GLU A 363 -4.69 -8.77 -24.56
CA GLU A 363 -5.12 -10.16 -24.41
C GLU A 363 -6.50 -10.27 -23.74
N GLN A 364 -6.81 -9.42 -22.75
CA GLN A 364 -8.15 -9.36 -22.18
C GLN A 364 -9.20 -8.88 -23.20
N VAL A 365 -8.89 -7.86 -24.00
CA VAL A 365 -9.77 -7.40 -25.08
C VAL A 365 -10.04 -8.54 -26.07
N ARG A 366 -9.00 -9.28 -26.46
CA ARG A 366 -9.14 -10.44 -27.36
C ARG A 366 -10.09 -11.50 -26.80
N GLN A 367 -9.97 -11.81 -25.51
CA GLN A 367 -10.81 -12.79 -24.81
C GLN A 367 -12.27 -12.33 -24.64
N ILE A 368 -12.50 -11.06 -24.31
CA ILE A 368 -13.84 -10.50 -24.08
C ILE A 368 -14.66 -10.51 -25.37
N PHE A 369 -14.04 -10.11 -26.49
CA PHE A 369 -14.73 -9.95 -27.77
C PHE A 369 -14.66 -11.19 -28.67
N ASP A 370 -13.94 -12.23 -28.25
CA ASP A 370 -13.70 -13.47 -29.03
C ASP A 370 -13.28 -13.19 -30.48
N VAL A 371 -12.23 -12.37 -30.62
CA VAL A 371 -11.72 -11.92 -31.92
C VAL A 371 -10.32 -12.49 -32.21
N GLN A 372 -10.07 -12.77 -33.49
CA GLN A 372 -8.78 -13.31 -33.94
C GLN A 372 -7.72 -12.22 -34.17
N ASN A 373 -8.19 -11.00 -34.42
CA ASN A 373 -7.40 -9.86 -34.84
C ASN A 373 -7.66 -8.67 -33.91
N THR A 374 -6.61 -8.11 -33.30
CA THR A 374 -6.72 -6.99 -32.35
C THR A 374 -5.41 -6.22 -32.30
N TYR A 375 -5.47 -4.89 -32.19
CA TYR A 375 -4.29 -4.07 -31.93
C TYR A 375 -4.56 -2.93 -30.95
N ILE A 376 -3.49 -2.50 -30.27
CA ILE A 376 -3.41 -1.24 -29.56
C ILE A 376 -2.29 -0.43 -30.21
N ALA A 377 -2.65 0.77 -30.65
CA ALA A 377 -1.77 1.72 -31.30
C ALA A 377 -1.54 2.93 -30.39
N LEU A 378 -0.31 3.44 -30.35
CA LEU A 378 0.06 4.67 -29.67
C LEU A 378 0.45 5.74 -30.69
N TYR A 379 -0.05 6.95 -30.51
CA TYR A 379 0.22 8.07 -31.40
C TYR A 379 1.35 8.94 -30.84
N ASP A 380 2.44 9.03 -31.58
CA ASP A 380 3.53 9.97 -31.32
C ASP A 380 3.32 11.22 -32.18
N ARG A 381 2.84 12.28 -31.53
CA ARG A 381 2.58 13.57 -32.16
C ARG A 381 3.86 14.30 -32.57
N ALA A 382 4.97 14.12 -31.86
CA ALA A 382 6.21 14.82 -32.14
C ALA A 382 6.85 14.31 -33.45
N ASN A 383 6.74 13.00 -33.68
CA ASN A 383 7.30 12.35 -34.86
C ASN A 383 6.26 12.08 -35.98
N GLU A 384 4.98 12.39 -35.75
CA GLU A 384 3.85 12.07 -36.64
C GLU A 384 3.80 10.58 -37.02
N THR A 385 4.00 9.70 -36.04
CA THR A 385 3.99 8.25 -36.23
C THR A 385 3.00 7.55 -35.30
N ILE A 386 2.59 6.36 -35.70
CA ILE A 386 1.67 5.49 -34.98
C ILE A 386 2.40 4.16 -34.76
N ALA A 387 2.79 3.90 -33.52
CA ALA A 387 3.40 2.62 -33.13
C ALA A 387 2.31 1.62 -32.75
N LEU A 388 2.49 0.34 -33.08
CA LEU A 388 1.58 -0.74 -32.69
C LEU A 388 2.30 -1.67 -31.69
N PRO A 389 2.47 -1.24 -30.42
CA PRO A 389 3.13 -2.07 -29.41
C PRO A 389 2.35 -3.36 -29.13
N TYR A 390 1.02 -3.34 -29.35
CA TYR A 390 0.18 -4.53 -29.35
C TYR A 390 -0.45 -4.77 -30.71
N PHE A 391 -0.12 -5.90 -31.35
CA PHE A 391 -0.81 -6.34 -32.55
C PHE A 391 -0.86 -7.88 -32.63
N VAL A 392 -2.06 -8.42 -32.69
CA VAL A 392 -2.36 -9.82 -32.96
C VAL A 392 -3.13 -9.91 -34.28
N ASN A 393 -2.66 -10.80 -35.14
CA ASN A 393 -3.26 -11.09 -36.44
C ASN A 393 -3.28 -12.61 -36.63
N ASP A 394 -4.43 -13.17 -36.97
CA ASP A 394 -4.66 -14.61 -37.09
C ASP A 394 -4.19 -15.36 -35.82
N ASN A 395 -4.57 -14.84 -34.65
CA ASN A 395 -4.16 -15.34 -33.33
C ASN A 395 -2.64 -15.39 -33.08
N LYS A 396 -1.82 -14.73 -33.92
CA LYS A 396 -0.36 -14.68 -33.77
C LYS A 396 0.11 -13.27 -33.46
N ARG A 397 1.14 -13.18 -32.63
CA ARG A 397 1.79 -11.90 -32.34
C ARG A 397 2.56 -11.41 -33.55
N VAL A 398 2.29 -10.18 -33.98
CA VAL A 398 2.99 -9.56 -35.10
C VAL A 398 3.63 -8.26 -34.62
N GLN A 399 4.89 -8.05 -35.00
CA GLN A 399 5.53 -6.74 -34.90
C GLN A 399 5.51 -6.08 -36.27
N VAL A 400 5.16 -4.80 -36.31
CA VAL A 400 5.15 -3.99 -37.51
C VAL A 400 5.89 -2.69 -37.24
N GLU A 401 6.55 -2.17 -38.28
CA GLU A 401 7.17 -0.85 -38.22
C GLU A 401 6.12 0.24 -37.95
N PRO A 402 6.48 1.34 -37.25
CA PRO A 402 5.57 2.45 -37.02
C PRO A 402 4.99 2.98 -38.33
N ILE A 403 3.68 3.22 -38.32
CA ILE A 403 2.94 3.74 -39.47
C ILE A 403 3.01 5.27 -39.43
N ARG A 404 3.13 5.92 -40.59
CA ARG A 404 3.06 7.38 -40.65
C ARG A 404 1.64 7.86 -40.41
N PHE A 405 1.48 8.89 -39.58
CA PHE A 405 0.19 9.53 -39.38
C PHE A 405 -0.33 10.11 -40.70
N GLY A 406 -1.60 9.86 -41.01
CA GLY A 406 -2.25 10.25 -42.27
C GLY A 406 -2.67 9.06 -43.13
N GLU A 407 -2.14 7.86 -42.88
CA GLU A 407 -2.49 6.62 -43.59
C GLU A 407 -3.41 5.73 -42.74
N GLY A 408 -4.41 5.11 -43.38
CA GLY A 408 -5.22 4.03 -42.81
C GLY A 408 -6.30 4.43 -41.79
N LEU A 409 -7.04 3.41 -41.33
CA LEU A 409 -8.20 3.57 -40.44
C LEU A 409 -7.84 4.19 -39.08
N THR A 410 -6.68 3.82 -38.53
CA THR A 410 -6.18 4.36 -37.26
C THR A 410 -6.00 5.87 -37.31
N SER A 411 -5.49 6.41 -38.42
CA SER A 411 -5.32 7.86 -38.60
C SER A 411 -6.66 8.60 -38.67
N GLN A 412 -7.72 7.96 -39.18
CA GLN A 412 -9.06 8.55 -39.17
C GLN A 412 -9.64 8.64 -37.77
N ILE A 413 -9.49 7.60 -36.95
CA ILE A 413 -9.96 7.59 -35.56
C ILE A 413 -9.23 8.68 -34.76
N ILE A 414 -7.91 8.81 -34.93
CA ILE A 414 -7.12 9.87 -34.28
C ILE A 414 -7.60 11.26 -34.70
N ARG A 415 -7.91 11.47 -35.99
CA ARG A 415 -8.33 12.77 -36.54
C ARG A 415 -9.74 13.16 -36.12
N THR A 416 -10.67 12.21 -36.18
CA THR A 416 -12.10 12.44 -35.88
C THR A 416 -12.39 12.41 -34.38
N ARG A 417 -11.53 11.74 -33.60
CA ARG A 417 -11.71 11.50 -32.16
C ARG A 417 -12.99 10.73 -31.83
N GLN A 418 -13.50 9.96 -32.80
CA GLN A 418 -14.73 9.19 -32.66
C GLN A 418 -14.47 7.70 -32.98
N PRO A 419 -15.27 6.79 -32.41
CA PRO A 419 -15.26 5.39 -32.82
C PRO A 419 -15.51 5.24 -34.32
N LEU A 420 -14.85 4.26 -34.93
CA LEU A 420 -15.11 3.84 -36.30
C LEU A 420 -15.62 2.39 -36.29
N VAL A 421 -16.84 2.21 -36.78
CA VAL A 421 -17.48 0.90 -36.94
C VAL A 421 -17.69 0.64 -38.42
N LEU A 422 -17.19 -0.48 -38.93
CA LEU A 422 -17.41 -0.95 -40.29
C LEU A 422 -17.92 -2.38 -40.21
N ASN A 423 -19.19 -2.61 -40.56
CA ASN A 423 -19.84 -3.91 -40.46
C ASN A 423 -20.03 -4.63 -41.82
N GLU A 424 -19.77 -3.91 -42.92
CA GLU A 424 -19.79 -4.41 -44.31
C GLU A 424 -18.70 -3.68 -45.14
N THR A 425 -18.27 -4.30 -46.24
CA THR A 425 -17.48 -3.69 -47.34
C THR A 425 -16.21 -2.96 -46.90
N LEU A 426 -15.33 -3.69 -46.22
CA LEU A 426 -14.06 -3.18 -45.71
C LEU A 426 -13.03 -2.87 -46.82
N ASP A 427 -13.03 -3.61 -47.93
CA ASP A 427 -12.01 -3.49 -48.98
C ASP A 427 -12.05 -2.14 -49.74
N ASP A 428 -13.24 -1.68 -50.15
CA ASP A 428 -13.39 -0.40 -50.87
C ASP A 428 -13.07 0.80 -49.97
N THR A 429 -13.50 0.75 -48.71
CA THR A 429 -13.24 1.80 -47.71
C THR A 429 -11.76 1.83 -47.33
N MET A 430 -11.12 0.67 -47.16
CA MET A 430 -9.69 0.58 -46.87
C MET A 430 -8.81 1.06 -48.03
N ALA A 431 -9.21 0.78 -49.28
CA ALA A 431 -8.52 1.25 -50.48
C ALA A 431 -8.60 2.78 -50.65
N GLN A 432 -9.75 3.41 -50.36
CA GLN A 432 -9.92 4.86 -50.43
C GLN A 432 -9.14 5.62 -49.34
N LEU A 433 -8.88 4.98 -48.20
CA LEU A 433 -8.20 5.58 -47.05
C LEU A 433 -6.70 5.27 -46.99
N GLY A 434 -6.15 4.63 -48.03
CA GLY A 434 -4.74 4.26 -48.10
C GLY A 434 -4.30 3.29 -46.99
N ALA A 435 -5.23 2.48 -46.46
CA ALA A 435 -4.92 1.52 -45.40
C ALA A 435 -4.11 0.35 -45.97
N LYS A 436 -2.94 0.07 -45.37
CA LYS A 436 -2.20 -1.16 -45.65
C LYS A 436 -2.89 -2.32 -44.93
N VAL A 437 -3.46 -3.24 -45.70
CA VAL A 437 -4.04 -4.47 -45.17
C VAL A 437 -2.89 -5.39 -44.76
N PHE A 438 -2.88 -5.80 -43.48
CA PHE A 438 -1.97 -6.80 -42.97
C PHE A 438 -2.76 -8.07 -42.63
N GLY A 439 -2.55 -9.16 -43.37
CA GLY A 439 -3.25 -10.45 -43.17
C GLY A 439 -4.56 -10.59 -43.95
N ALA A 440 -5.44 -11.50 -43.50
CA ALA A 440 -6.73 -11.75 -44.15
C ALA A 440 -7.69 -10.56 -43.95
N PRO A 441 -8.48 -10.17 -44.97
CA PRO A 441 -9.41 -9.05 -44.87
C PRO A 441 -10.47 -9.33 -43.80
N ALA A 442 -10.69 -8.35 -42.92
CA ALA A 442 -11.73 -8.42 -41.91
C ALA A 442 -13.10 -8.23 -42.58
N GLN A 443 -14.12 -8.94 -42.08
CA GLN A 443 -15.53 -8.72 -42.46
C GLN A 443 -16.19 -7.64 -41.60
N ALA A 444 -15.68 -7.42 -40.38
CA ALA A 444 -16.09 -6.31 -39.54
C ALA A 444 -14.89 -5.72 -38.79
N TYR A 445 -14.91 -4.40 -38.56
CA TYR A 445 -13.89 -3.62 -37.87
C TYR A 445 -14.55 -2.69 -36.85
N LEU A 446 -13.98 -2.65 -35.65
CA LEU A 446 -14.26 -1.63 -34.65
C LEU A 446 -12.93 -1.06 -34.17
N GLY A 447 -12.83 0.27 -34.17
CA GLY A 447 -11.72 0.99 -33.55
C GLY A 447 -12.24 2.15 -32.71
N VAL A 448 -11.65 2.36 -31.53
CA VAL A 448 -12.01 3.43 -30.60
C VAL A 448 -10.77 4.22 -30.20
N PRO A 449 -10.89 5.55 -30.02
CA PRO A 449 -9.77 6.37 -29.57
C PRO A 449 -9.47 6.13 -28.08
N ILE A 450 -8.19 6.11 -27.73
CA ILE A 450 -7.72 6.22 -26.36
C ILE A 450 -7.54 7.71 -26.07
N LEU A 451 -8.40 8.26 -25.21
CA LEU A 451 -8.43 9.68 -24.89
C LEU A 451 -7.72 9.96 -23.57
N LEU A 452 -6.93 11.04 -23.57
CA LEU A 452 -6.38 11.64 -22.37
C LEU A 452 -6.77 13.12 -22.32
N GLY A 453 -7.83 13.42 -21.55
CA GLY A 453 -8.49 14.72 -21.63
C GLY A 453 -9.02 14.97 -23.03
N ASP A 454 -8.50 16.01 -23.69
CA ASP A 454 -8.87 16.40 -25.05
C ASP A 454 -7.91 15.88 -26.13
N GLU A 455 -6.92 15.06 -25.80
CA GLU A 455 -5.97 14.55 -26.80
C GLU A 455 -6.16 13.04 -27.03
N VAL A 456 -5.95 12.59 -28.26
CA VAL A 456 -5.92 11.17 -28.60
C VAL A 456 -4.49 10.67 -28.44
N THR A 457 -4.28 9.81 -27.45
CA THR A 457 -2.95 9.21 -27.16
C THR A 457 -2.75 7.91 -27.94
N GLY A 458 -3.83 7.30 -28.43
CA GLY A 458 -3.76 6.03 -29.14
C GLY A 458 -5.13 5.54 -29.64
N VAL A 459 -5.17 4.30 -30.10
CA VAL A 459 -6.38 3.63 -30.62
C VAL A 459 -6.37 2.18 -30.20
N ILE A 460 -7.53 1.64 -29.79
CA ILE A 460 -7.74 0.20 -29.64
C ILE A 460 -8.64 -0.26 -30.77
N SER A 461 -8.30 -1.38 -31.41
CA SER A 461 -9.11 -1.93 -32.48
C SER A 461 -9.25 -3.45 -32.38
N ILE A 462 -10.45 -3.92 -32.69
CA ILE A 462 -10.82 -5.32 -32.81
C ILE A 462 -11.42 -5.60 -34.20
N GLN A 463 -11.21 -6.82 -34.70
CA GLN A 463 -11.61 -7.22 -36.04
C GLN A 463 -12.15 -8.65 -36.06
N SER A 464 -13.20 -8.87 -36.84
CA SER A 464 -13.78 -10.19 -37.10
C SER A 464 -13.55 -10.59 -38.55
N ALA A 465 -12.90 -11.73 -38.77
CA ALA A 465 -12.71 -12.32 -40.10
C ALA A 465 -13.87 -13.28 -40.50
N LEU A 466 -14.66 -13.74 -39.52
CA LEU A 466 -15.65 -14.81 -39.69
C LEU A 466 -17.09 -14.31 -39.81
N ARG A 467 -17.39 -13.12 -39.27
CA ARG A 467 -18.76 -12.59 -39.18
C ARG A 467 -18.77 -11.11 -39.59
N GLY A 468 -19.53 -10.77 -40.63
CA GLY A 468 -20.01 -9.41 -40.87
C GLY A 468 -21.02 -8.99 -39.80
N HIS A 469 -21.21 -7.69 -39.60
CA HIS A 469 -22.11 -7.14 -38.54
C HIS A 469 -21.81 -7.61 -37.12
N ALA A 470 -20.56 -7.96 -36.83
CA ALA A 470 -20.17 -8.50 -35.53
C ALA A 470 -20.23 -7.46 -34.39
N PHE A 471 -20.22 -6.16 -34.70
CA PHE A 471 -20.09 -5.11 -33.70
C PHE A 471 -21.31 -4.19 -33.67
N GLY A 472 -22.13 -4.33 -32.62
CA GLY A 472 -23.24 -3.44 -32.31
C GLY A 472 -22.87 -2.36 -31.29
N GLU A 473 -23.82 -1.50 -30.91
CA GLU A 473 -23.57 -0.41 -29.97
C GLU A 473 -23.05 -0.87 -28.59
N GLY A 474 -23.46 -2.05 -28.14
CA GLY A 474 -22.96 -2.63 -26.89
C GLY A 474 -21.45 -2.88 -26.93
N ASN A 475 -20.94 -3.35 -28.08
CA ASN A 475 -19.51 -3.58 -28.28
C ASN A 475 -18.74 -2.27 -28.31
N VAL A 476 -19.29 -1.24 -28.95
CA VAL A 476 -18.69 0.10 -29.00
C VAL A 476 -18.55 0.66 -27.58
N ARG A 477 -19.63 0.69 -26.80
CA ARG A 477 -19.61 1.22 -25.42
C ARG A 477 -18.62 0.47 -24.52
N LEU A 478 -18.56 -0.86 -24.66
CA LEU A 478 -17.63 -1.68 -23.88
C LEU A 478 -16.18 -1.37 -24.25
N LEU A 479 -15.86 -1.30 -25.54
CA LEU A 479 -14.49 -1.02 -25.99
C LEU A 479 -14.06 0.41 -25.65
N GLU A 480 -14.96 1.40 -25.73
CA GLU A 480 -14.72 2.77 -25.27
C GLU A 480 -14.42 2.82 -23.77
N THR A 481 -15.16 2.05 -22.96
CA THR A 481 -14.93 1.96 -21.50
C THR A 481 -13.53 1.39 -21.22
N ILE A 482 -13.13 0.35 -21.96
CA ILE A 482 -11.78 -0.21 -21.88
C ILE A 482 -10.75 0.84 -22.30
N ALA A 483 -10.95 1.52 -23.43
CA ALA A 483 -10.03 2.53 -23.95
C ALA A 483 -9.83 3.70 -22.97
N ALA A 484 -10.89 4.14 -22.28
CA ALA A 484 -10.78 5.14 -21.22
C ALA A 484 -9.89 4.66 -20.06
N ALA A 485 -10.07 3.41 -19.62
CA ALA A 485 -9.21 2.81 -18.59
C ALA A 485 -7.74 2.71 -19.04
N VAL A 486 -7.50 2.35 -20.31
CA VAL A 486 -6.14 2.33 -20.89
C VAL A 486 -5.52 3.73 -20.91
N GLY A 487 -6.28 4.76 -21.26
CA GLY A 487 -5.81 6.15 -21.29
C GLY A 487 -5.28 6.60 -19.93
N ALA A 488 -6.04 6.34 -18.86
CA ALA A 488 -5.61 6.62 -17.49
C ALA A 488 -4.35 5.83 -17.10
N ALA A 489 -4.25 4.58 -17.55
CA ALA A 489 -3.11 3.72 -17.26
C ALA A 489 -1.81 4.20 -17.92
N ILE A 490 -1.89 4.59 -19.20
CA ILE A 490 -0.76 5.17 -19.94
C ILE A 490 -0.26 6.43 -19.23
N GLN A 491 -1.17 7.31 -18.80
CA GLN A 491 -0.80 8.51 -18.06
C GLN A 491 -0.09 8.18 -16.75
N ASN A 492 -0.61 7.21 -15.98
CA ASN A 492 0.00 6.81 -14.71
C ASN A 492 1.41 6.24 -14.90
N ALA A 493 1.60 5.36 -15.89
CA ALA A 493 2.92 4.79 -16.19
C ALA A 493 3.93 5.87 -16.62
N GLN A 494 3.51 6.85 -17.43
CA GLN A 494 4.36 7.96 -17.83
C GLN A 494 4.74 8.88 -16.66
N LEU A 495 3.77 9.22 -15.80
CA LEU A 495 4.01 10.03 -14.60
C LEU A 495 4.98 9.33 -13.63
N TYR A 496 4.82 8.03 -13.46
CA TYR A 496 5.68 7.24 -12.59
C TYR A 496 7.13 7.19 -13.11
N GLY A 497 7.32 6.96 -14.41
CA GLY A 497 8.66 6.98 -15.03
C GLY A 497 9.36 8.35 -14.89
N ALA A 498 8.62 9.45 -15.08
CA ALA A 498 9.16 10.80 -14.89
C ALA A 498 9.55 11.06 -13.42
N MET A 499 8.70 10.65 -12.48
CA MET A 499 8.97 10.76 -11.04
C MET A 499 10.23 9.97 -10.64
N GLU A 500 10.40 8.74 -11.12
CA GLU A 500 11.60 7.95 -10.84
C GLU A 500 12.88 8.61 -11.35
N GLN A 501 12.83 9.18 -12.57
CA GLN A 501 13.96 9.94 -13.11
C GLN A 501 14.30 11.16 -12.24
N GLU A 502 13.30 11.96 -11.86
CA GLU A 502 13.50 13.13 -11.01
C GLU A 502 14.08 12.74 -9.63
N VAL A 503 13.57 11.68 -9.01
CA VAL A 503 14.09 11.16 -7.74
C VAL A 503 15.55 10.75 -7.86
N GLN A 504 15.92 10.13 -8.98
CA GLN A 504 17.29 9.68 -9.21
C GLN A 504 18.25 10.84 -9.45
N GLU A 505 17.83 11.86 -10.20
CA GLU A 505 18.59 13.09 -10.38
C GLU A 505 18.78 13.83 -9.05
N ARG A 506 17.71 13.95 -8.25
CA ARG A 506 17.77 14.61 -6.94
C ARG A 506 18.73 13.90 -5.99
N LYS A 507 18.73 12.55 -5.96
CA LYS A 507 19.66 11.76 -5.15
C LYS A 507 21.11 12.03 -5.52
N ARG A 508 21.43 12.08 -6.82
CA ARG A 508 22.79 12.39 -7.30
C ARG A 508 23.23 13.79 -6.89
N ALA A 509 22.37 14.79 -7.07
CA ALA A 509 22.66 16.16 -6.63
C ALA A 509 22.88 16.25 -5.11
N GLU A 510 22.09 15.52 -4.31
CA GLU A 510 22.25 15.47 -2.86
C GLU A 510 23.59 14.85 -2.43
N GLU A 511 24.01 13.78 -3.10
CA GLU A 511 25.32 13.15 -2.86
C GLU A 511 26.49 14.07 -3.22
N GLU A 512 26.41 14.77 -4.34
CA GLU A 512 27.41 15.76 -4.75
C GLU A 512 27.52 16.92 -3.75
N ILE A 513 26.38 17.45 -3.28
CA ILE A 513 26.35 18.50 -2.26
C ILE A 513 26.96 18.00 -0.95
N LYS A 514 26.64 16.77 -0.51
CA LYS A 514 27.21 16.16 0.71
C LYS A 514 28.72 16.01 0.61
N LEU A 515 29.24 15.57 -0.53
CA LEU A 515 30.69 15.47 -0.75
C LEU A 515 31.35 16.85 -0.73
N SER A 516 30.80 17.81 -1.46
CA SER A 516 31.33 19.19 -1.48
C SER A 516 31.31 19.85 -0.10
N LEU A 517 30.26 19.62 0.69
CA LEU A 517 30.17 20.11 2.06
C LEU A 517 31.28 19.52 2.94
N LYS A 518 31.50 18.21 2.86
CA LYS A 518 32.55 17.51 3.60
C LYS A 518 33.95 18.01 3.23
N GLU A 519 34.21 18.24 1.94
CA GLU A 519 35.48 18.81 1.48
C GLU A 519 35.71 20.21 2.04
N LYS A 520 34.69 21.07 2.01
CA LYS A 520 34.75 22.43 2.58
C LYS A 520 34.98 22.40 4.10
N GLU A 521 34.34 21.50 4.84
CA GLU A 521 34.57 21.34 6.28
C GLU A 521 36.00 20.92 6.62
N VAL A 522 36.56 19.97 5.87
CA VAL A 522 37.95 19.54 6.04
C VAL A 522 38.92 20.68 5.74
N LEU A 523 38.66 21.43 4.65
CA LEU A 523 39.47 22.58 4.29
C LEU A 523 39.45 23.67 5.37
N LEU A 524 38.28 24.00 5.92
CA LEU A 524 38.15 24.98 7.00
C LEU A 524 38.92 24.54 8.26
N LYS A 525 38.83 23.26 8.64
CA LYS A 525 39.61 22.71 9.77
C LYS A 525 41.11 22.83 9.54
N GLU A 526 41.58 22.53 8.32
CA GLU A 526 43.00 22.65 7.95
C GLU A 526 43.49 24.11 8.00
N ILE A 527 42.67 25.07 7.58
CA ILE A 527 43.00 26.50 7.70
C ILE A 527 43.21 26.90 9.16
N HIS A 528 42.28 26.54 10.05
CA HIS A 528 42.42 26.86 11.48
C HIS A 528 43.65 26.21 12.12
N HIS A 529 43.97 24.97 11.74
CA HIS A 529 45.21 24.31 12.16
C HIS A 529 46.46 25.07 11.73
N ARG A 530 46.52 25.51 10.46
CA ARG A 530 47.66 26.27 9.94
C ARG A 530 47.82 27.61 10.62
N VAL A 531 46.71 28.32 10.87
CA VAL A 531 46.74 29.59 11.61
C VAL A 531 47.27 29.37 13.02
N LYS A 532 46.79 28.35 13.75
CA LYS A 532 47.31 27.99 15.07
C LYS A 532 48.82 27.70 15.03
N ASN A 533 49.27 26.88 14.08
CA ASN A 533 50.68 26.53 13.93
C ASN A 533 51.55 27.77 13.63
N ASN A 534 51.09 28.66 12.76
CA ASN A 534 51.79 29.91 12.43
C ASN A 534 51.91 30.82 13.65
N LEU A 535 50.84 30.98 14.42
CA LEU A 535 50.85 31.78 15.65
C LEU A 535 51.77 31.17 16.73
N GLN A 536 51.86 29.84 16.80
CA GLN A 536 52.81 29.16 17.70
C GLN A 536 54.28 29.41 17.30
N ILE A 537 54.59 29.40 16.00
CA ILE A 537 55.93 29.72 15.50
C ILE A 537 56.30 31.17 15.85
N ILE A 538 55.38 32.12 15.59
CA ILE A 538 55.57 33.54 15.93
C ILE A 538 55.83 33.71 17.43
N THR A 539 55.02 33.07 18.27
CA THR A 539 55.20 33.10 19.74
C THR A 539 56.57 32.56 20.16
N SER A 540 57.03 31.47 19.52
CA SER A 540 58.32 30.86 19.82
C SER A 540 59.50 31.76 19.45
N LEU A 541 59.44 32.40 18.27
CA LEU A 541 60.45 33.37 17.83
C LEU A 541 60.52 34.58 18.77
N LEU A 542 59.36 35.14 19.13
CA LEU A 542 59.30 36.25 20.08
C LEU A 542 59.87 35.87 21.44
N ASN A 543 59.65 34.63 21.93
CA ASN A 543 60.21 34.14 23.20
C ASN A 543 61.74 34.07 23.15
N LEU A 544 62.30 33.52 22.07
CA LEU A 544 63.74 33.43 21.89
C LEU A 544 64.39 34.81 21.79
N GLN A 545 63.77 35.75 21.07
CA GLN A 545 64.24 37.14 20.99
C GLN A 545 64.15 37.84 22.34
N SER A 546 63.05 37.65 23.07
CA SER A 546 62.85 38.26 24.39
C SER A 546 63.92 37.85 25.39
N ALA A 547 64.42 36.61 25.34
CA ALA A 547 65.48 36.11 26.21
C ALA A 547 66.83 36.83 26.01
N GLN A 548 67.04 37.50 24.88
CA GLN A 548 68.29 38.20 24.55
C GLN A 548 68.22 39.71 24.85
N ILE A 549 67.03 40.24 25.16
CA ILE A 549 66.81 41.66 25.42
C ILE A 549 67.19 41.98 26.87
N LYS A 550 68.06 42.98 27.07
CA LYS A 550 68.52 43.43 28.39
C LYS A 550 67.81 44.68 28.90
N GLU A 551 67.30 45.49 27.98
CA GLU A 551 66.61 46.74 28.31
C GLU A 551 65.18 46.45 28.79
N PRO A 552 64.79 46.87 30.01
CA PRO A 552 63.48 46.56 30.57
C PRO A 552 62.30 47.08 29.76
N GLU A 553 62.43 48.27 29.16
CA GLU A 553 61.38 48.92 28.37
C GLU A 553 61.13 48.17 27.04
N THR A 554 62.21 47.83 26.33
CA THR A 554 62.15 47.01 25.11
C THR A 554 61.63 45.60 25.41
N LEU A 555 62.01 44.99 26.53
CA LEU A 555 61.46 43.69 26.96
C LEU A 555 59.95 43.77 27.24
N ALA A 556 59.48 44.87 27.82
CA ALA A 556 58.06 45.08 28.10
C ALA A 556 57.24 45.18 26.80
N MET A 557 57.74 45.87 25.77
CA MET A 557 57.08 45.95 24.45
C MET A 557 57.00 44.57 23.76
N PHE A 558 58.03 43.75 23.89
CA PHE A 558 58.03 42.38 23.36
C PHE A 558 57.03 41.48 24.11
N ARG A 559 56.96 41.56 25.44
CA ARG A 559 55.97 40.82 26.25
C ARG A 559 54.53 41.22 25.91
N GLU A 560 54.30 42.49 25.61
CA GLU A 560 53.00 42.99 25.15
C GLU A 560 52.62 42.41 23.79
N SER A 561 53.56 42.41 22.84
CA SER A 561 53.37 41.79 21.52
C SER A 561 53.08 40.29 21.63
N GLN A 562 53.76 39.59 22.55
CA GLN A 562 53.48 38.17 22.82
C GLN A 562 52.09 37.93 23.40
N ALA A 563 51.65 38.79 24.33
CA ALA A 563 50.31 38.69 24.92
C ALA A 563 49.22 38.81 23.85
N ARG A 564 49.38 39.73 22.89
CA ARG A 564 48.46 39.88 21.74
C ARG A 564 48.43 38.64 20.85
N VAL A 565 49.60 38.15 20.43
CA VAL A 565 49.69 36.93 19.60
C VAL A 565 49.11 35.72 20.33
N ARG A 566 49.34 35.60 21.64
CA ARG A 566 48.81 34.50 22.45
C ARG A 566 47.28 34.56 22.57
N SER A 567 46.74 35.76 22.75
CA SER A 567 45.29 36.00 22.79
C SER A 567 44.60 35.51 21.51
N MET A 568 45.14 35.86 20.34
CA MET A 568 44.65 35.36 19.04
C MET A 568 44.81 33.85 18.91
N ALA A 569 45.95 33.28 19.32
CA ALA A 569 46.23 31.85 19.20
C ALA A 569 45.25 30.99 20.03
N LEU A 570 44.86 31.48 21.21
CA LEU A 570 43.97 30.79 22.13
C LEU A 570 42.53 30.73 21.59
N ILE A 571 42.06 31.79 20.91
CA ILE A 571 40.77 31.81 20.21
C ILE A 571 40.75 30.75 19.11
N HIS A 572 41.81 30.69 18.29
CA HIS A 572 41.91 29.67 17.24
C HIS A 572 41.95 28.23 17.79
N GLU A 573 42.55 28.03 18.97
CA GLU A 573 42.53 26.73 19.64
C GLU A 573 41.13 26.35 20.15
N LYS A 574 40.38 27.30 20.71
CA LYS A 574 39.00 27.07 21.16
C LYS A 574 38.04 26.78 20.01
N LEU A 575 38.19 27.48 18.89
CA LEU A 575 37.37 27.27 17.71
C LEU A 575 37.59 25.89 17.09
N TYR A 576 38.81 25.36 17.15
CA TYR A 576 39.11 23.98 16.74
C TYR A 576 38.52 22.92 17.70
N GLN A 577 38.53 23.17 19.01
CA GLN A 577 38.01 22.24 20.01
C GLN A 577 36.47 22.22 20.06
N SER A 578 35.82 23.26 19.51
CA SER A 578 34.36 23.35 19.42
C SER A 578 33.81 22.45 18.32
N LYS A 579 32.60 21.91 18.55
CA LYS A 579 31.81 21.24 17.50
C LYS A 579 31.20 22.24 16.52
N ASP A 580 31.06 23.49 16.94
CA ASP A 580 30.54 24.60 16.17
C ASP A 580 31.70 25.55 15.81
N LEU A 581 32.03 25.62 14.51
CA LEU A 581 33.11 26.47 13.99
C LEU A 581 32.72 27.95 13.93
N ALA A 582 31.45 28.29 14.18
CA ALA A 582 30.94 29.66 14.09
C ALA A 582 30.91 30.40 15.44
N ARG A 583 30.90 29.69 16.57
CA ARG A 583 30.73 30.28 17.91
C ARG A 583 31.71 29.74 18.94
N ILE A 584 32.22 30.63 19.78
CA ILE A 584 33.27 30.36 20.76
C ILE A 584 32.73 30.58 22.16
N ASP A 585 32.92 29.59 23.05
CA ASP A 585 32.73 29.78 24.50
C ASP A 585 33.73 30.83 25.01
N PHE A 586 33.25 32.07 25.10
CA PHE A 586 34.09 33.23 25.36
C PHE A 586 34.48 33.29 26.84
N SER A 587 33.61 32.83 27.73
CA SER A 587 33.88 32.77 29.18
C SER A 587 35.00 31.79 29.51
N GLY A 588 34.99 30.61 28.89
CA GLY A 588 36.10 29.65 28.99
C GLY A 588 37.42 30.21 28.43
N TYR A 589 37.34 30.90 27.30
CA TYR A 589 38.48 31.58 26.67
C TYR A 589 39.12 32.66 27.57
N VAL A 590 38.33 33.59 28.11
CA VAL A 590 38.84 34.69 28.96
C VAL A 590 39.54 34.14 30.20
N ARG A 591 39.00 33.07 30.82
CA ARG A 591 39.62 32.44 31.99
C ARG A 591 41.03 31.93 31.68
N GLU A 592 41.21 31.27 30.54
CA GLU A 592 42.52 30.77 30.09
C GLU A 592 43.49 31.90 29.73
N LEU A 593 43.01 32.96 29.08
CA LEU A 593 43.80 34.15 28.78
C LEU A 593 44.35 34.79 30.06
N MET A 594 43.49 34.93 31.08
CA MET A 594 43.88 35.52 32.36
C MET A 594 44.95 34.72 33.08
N VAL A 595 44.81 33.38 33.13
CA VAL A 595 45.85 32.50 33.70
C VAL A 595 47.20 32.71 33.01
N TYR A 596 47.20 32.89 31.68
CA TYR A 596 48.43 33.17 30.93
C TYR A 596 49.02 34.55 31.27
N LEU A 597 48.22 35.61 31.26
CA LEU A 597 48.68 36.98 31.52
C LEU A 597 49.32 37.10 32.91
N PHE A 598 48.69 36.53 33.94
CA PHE A 598 49.24 36.52 35.30
C PHE A 598 50.59 35.81 35.41
N ARG A 599 50.75 34.68 34.73
CA ARG A 599 52.02 33.93 34.70
C ARG A 599 53.13 34.71 33.96
N SER A 600 52.80 35.40 32.87
CA SER A 600 53.76 36.12 32.04
C SER A 600 54.35 37.36 32.73
N TYR A 601 53.53 38.07 33.51
CA TYR A 601 53.93 39.30 34.19
C TYR A 601 54.47 39.09 35.61
N THR A 602 54.62 37.83 36.07
CA THR A 602 55.25 37.48 37.38
C THR A 602 54.56 38.14 38.59
N VAL A 603 53.26 38.42 38.48
CA VAL A 603 52.46 38.92 39.61
C VAL A 603 51.89 37.72 40.35
N SER A 604 52.18 37.59 41.65
CA SER A 604 51.61 36.52 42.46
C SER A 604 50.09 36.66 42.55
N PRO A 605 49.31 35.56 42.42
CA PRO A 605 47.86 35.59 42.61
C PRO A 605 47.43 36.18 43.96
N ASP A 606 48.29 36.07 44.98
CA ASP A 606 48.07 36.62 46.32
C ASP A 606 48.18 38.15 46.40
N GLN A 607 48.70 38.79 45.34
CA GLN A 607 48.85 40.24 45.27
C GLN A 607 47.63 40.91 44.63
N ILE A 608 47.10 40.36 43.54
CA ILE A 608 45.92 40.90 42.84
C ILE A 608 44.84 39.82 42.81
N GLN A 609 43.76 40.04 43.57
CA GLN A 609 42.59 39.17 43.54
C GLN A 609 41.79 39.41 42.25
N THR A 610 41.44 38.34 41.54
CA THR A 610 40.62 38.42 40.33
C THR A 610 39.17 38.05 40.62
N GLU A 611 38.24 38.83 40.08
CA GLU A 611 36.80 38.59 40.16
C GLU A 611 36.25 38.46 38.72
N PHE A 612 35.52 37.37 38.45
CA PHE A 612 34.96 37.06 37.14
C PHE A 612 33.45 37.00 37.22
N GLU A 613 32.77 37.90 36.52
CA GLU A 613 31.32 37.96 36.43
C GLU A 613 30.90 37.73 34.98
N MET A 614 30.84 36.47 34.55
CA MET A 614 30.45 36.10 33.19
C MET A 614 29.52 34.89 33.22
N GLY A 615 28.42 34.96 32.47
CA GLY A 615 27.56 33.80 32.18
C GLY A 615 28.14 32.92 31.08
N GLU A 616 27.35 31.98 30.57
CA GLU A 616 27.69 31.27 29.32
C GLU A 616 27.42 32.19 28.13
N ILE A 617 28.47 32.79 27.57
CA ILE A 617 28.39 33.72 26.45
C ILE A 617 29.21 33.16 25.29
N TYR A 618 28.55 33.08 24.13
CA TYR A 618 29.12 32.57 22.90
C TYR A 618 29.28 33.70 21.89
N LEU A 619 30.51 33.93 21.43
CA LEU A 619 30.81 34.98 20.46
C LEU A 619 31.29 34.40 19.13
N GLY A 620 30.97 35.07 18.02
CA GLY A 620 31.57 34.85 16.71
C GLY A 620 33.05 35.22 16.70
N ILE A 621 33.80 34.68 15.73
CA ILE A 621 35.26 34.91 15.65
C ILE A 621 35.61 36.39 15.46
N ASP A 622 34.80 37.12 14.69
CA ASP A 622 35.01 38.53 14.35
C ASP A 622 34.82 39.44 15.57
N THR A 623 34.06 39.01 16.57
CA THR A 623 33.89 39.72 17.85
C THR A 623 34.87 39.23 18.91
N ALA A 624 35.07 37.91 18.99
CA ALA A 624 35.92 37.30 20.02
C ALA A 624 37.37 37.80 19.95
N ILE A 625 37.93 37.96 18.75
CA ILE A 625 39.32 38.43 18.57
C ILE A 625 39.51 39.86 19.09
N PRO A 626 38.74 40.87 18.65
CA PRO A 626 38.82 42.21 19.21
C PRO A 626 38.59 42.24 20.73
N CYS A 627 37.56 41.55 21.26
CA CYS A 627 37.29 41.52 22.70
C CYS A 627 38.47 40.92 23.48
N GLY A 628 39.04 39.81 23.00
CA GLY A 628 40.18 39.15 23.62
C GLY A 628 41.45 40.00 23.65
N LEU A 629 41.68 40.80 22.61
CA LEU A 629 42.78 41.76 22.56
C LEU A 629 42.54 42.94 23.50
N ILE A 630 41.33 43.50 23.53
CA ILE A 630 40.96 44.57 24.47
C ILE A 630 41.18 44.12 25.91
N ILE A 631 40.74 42.91 26.27
CA ILE A 631 40.96 42.34 27.60
C ILE A 631 42.46 42.24 27.88
N SER A 632 43.25 41.71 26.94
CA SER A 632 44.70 41.59 27.11
C SER A 632 45.37 42.95 27.35
N GLU A 633 45.01 44.00 26.63
CA GLU A 633 45.57 45.34 26.79
C GLU A 633 45.20 45.97 28.14
N LEU A 634 43.91 45.96 28.49
CA LEU A 634 43.43 46.62 29.70
C LEU A 634 43.89 45.90 30.97
N VAL A 635 43.93 44.57 30.95
CA VAL A 635 44.43 43.76 32.06
C VAL A 635 45.93 43.96 32.25
N THR A 636 46.72 43.95 31.18
CA THR A 636 48.17 44.14 31.30
C THR A 636 48.52 45.57 31.76
N ASN A 637 47.77 46.58 31.32
CA ASN A 637 47.89 47.94 31.84
C ASN A 637 47.56 48.02 33.33
N SER A 638 46.50 47.34 33.79
CA SER A 638 46.15 47.28 35.20
C SER A 638 47.29 46.68 36.03
N MET A 639 47.89 45.58 35.56
CA MET A 639 49.03 44.93 36.24
C MET A 639 50.29 45.80 36.31
N LYS A 640 50.58 46.57 35.25
CA LYS A 640 51.77 47.41 35.15
C LYS A 640 51.65 48.70 35.99
N TYR A 641 50.50 49.37 35.92
CA TYR A 641 50.36 50.76 36.37
C TYR A 641 49.44 50.95 37.58
N ALA A 642 48.43 50.09 37.78
CA ALA A 642 47.43 50.32 38.81
C ALA A 642 47.93 50.03 40.24
N PHE A 643 48.93 49.15 40.39
CA PHE A 643 49.42 48.64 41.69
C PHE A 643 50.93 48.82 41.90
N PRO A 644 51.43 50.07 42.05
CA PRO A 644 52.85 50.33 42.25
C PRO A 644 53.37 49.77 43.59
N ASN A 645 54.68 49.49 43.66
CA ASN A 645 55.40 49.04 44.86
C ASN A 645 54.85 47.78 45.55
N GLY A 646 54.27 46.85 44.78
CA GLY A 646 53.76 45.59 45.36
C GLY A 646 52.41 45.74 46.06
N ARG A 647 51.68 46.84 45.83
CA ARG A 647 50.35 47.08 46.41
C ARG A 647 49.41 45.91 46.10
N ARG A 648 48.63 45.48 47.10
CA ARG A 648 47.55 44.51 46.91
C ARG A 648 46.32 45.16 46.31
N GLY A 649 45.64 44.43 45.43
CA GLY A 649 44.57 44.97 44.62
C GLY A 649 43.51 43.95 44.21
N LYS A 650 42.50 44.44 43.52
CA LYS A 650 41.42 43.68 42.89
C LYS A 650 41.30 44.07 41.42
N LEU A 651 41.07 43.09 40.58
CA LEU A 651 40.77 43.25 39.16
C LEU A 651 39.50 42.46 38.84
N ALA A 652 38.45 43.16 38.41
CA ALA A 652 37.17 42.59 38.06
C ALA A 652 36.97 42.61 36.54
N ILE A 653 36.52 41.50 35.98
CA ILE A 653 36.15 41.38 34.57
C ILE A 653 34.72 40.84 34.50
N ALA A 654 33.83 41.61 33.90
CA ALA A 654 32.43 41.26 33.74
C ALA A 654 32.01 41.31 32.27
N LEU A 655 31.20 40.35 31.84
CA LEU A 655 30.58 40.35 30.52
C LEU A 655 29.14 39.88 30.67
N HIS A 656 28.21 40.76 30.30
CA HIS A 656 26.78 40.49 30.42
C HIS A 656 26.00 40.99 29.21
N PRO A 657 24.91 40.30 28.83
CA PRO A 657 23.95 40.84 27.89
C PRO A 657 23.16 42.00 28.51
N ARG A 658 22.76 42.94 27.67
CA ARG A 658 21.89 44.06 27.98
C ARG A 658 20.55 43.89 27.26
N ASP A 659 19.49 44.45 27.82
CA ASP A 659 18.11 44.30 27.31
C ASP A 659 17.90 44.83 25.87
N ASP A 660 18.81 45.66 25.37
CA ASP A 660 18.78 46.23 24.01
C ASP A 660 19.48 45.35 22.96
N GLY A 661 19.91 44.14 23.34
CA GLY A 661 20.61 43.20 22.45
C GLY A 661 22.13 43.42 22.38
N ASN A 662 22.66 44.44 23.06
CA ASN A 662 24.11 44.65 23.14
C ASN A 662 24.73 43.80 24.27
N LEU A 663 26.02 43.56 24.16
CA LEU A 663 26.87 43.04 25.23
C LEU A 663 27.61 44.19 25.92
N VAL A 664 27.82 44.04 27.22
CA VAL A 664 28.58 44.98 28.04
C VAL A 664 29.78 44.27 28.64
N LEU A 665 30.98 44.60 28.15
CA LEU A 665 32.26 44.18 28.70
C LEU A 665 32.77 45.25 29.66
N ARG A 666 32.96 44.90 30.92
CA ARG A 666 33.49 45.79 31.95
C ARG A 666 34.79 45.23 32.53
N ILE A 667 35.83 46.06 32.57
CA ILE A 667 37.13 45.74 33.15
C ILE A 667 37.47 46.83 34.15
N ALA A 668 37.63 46.47 35.42
CA ALA A 668 37.81 47.43 36.50
C ALA A 668 38.90 46.99 37.48
N ASP A 669 39.76 47.92 37.89
CA ASP A 669 40.72 47.76 38.98
C ASP A 669 40.44 48.74 40.14
N ASN A 670 41.00 48.47 41.32
CA ASN A 670 40.93 49.36 42.49
C ASN A 670 42.30 49.99 42.83
N GLY A 671 43.11 50.26 41.80
CA GLY A 671 44.46 50.79 41.91
C GLY A 671 44.52 52.28 42.19
N VAL A 672 45.57 52.93 41.69
CA VAL A 672 45.80 54.39 41.87
C VAL A 672 44.90 55.28 41.01
N GLY A 673 44.17 54.70 40.05
CA GLY A 673 43.30 55.44 39.13
C GLY A 673 44.08 56.28 38.10
N PHE A 674 43.37 57.17 37.42
CA PHE A 674 43.96 58.11 36.47
C PHE A 674 44.25 59.46 37.13
N PRO A 675 45.30 60.19 36.70
CA PRO A 675 45.49 61.60 37.05
C PRO A 675 44.25 62.46 36.70
N ASP A 676 43.99 63.51 37.48
CA ASP A 676 42.82 64.39 37.30
C ASP A 676 42.77 65.09 35.91
N ASP A 677 43.90 65.16 35.22
CA ASP A 677 44.12 65.77 33.90
C ASP A 677 44.28 64.74 32.75
N PHE A 678 44.07 63.44 33.02
CA PHE A 678 44.26 62.40 32.00
C PHE A 678 43.06 62.28 31.06
N ASP A 679 43.24 62.70 29.80
CA ASP A 679 42.32 62.35 28.71
C ASP A 679 42.82 61.11 27.96
N TRP A 680 42.10 59.99 28.13
CA TRP A 680 42.40 58.73 27.44
C TRP A 680 42.25 58.84 25.92
N ARG A 681 41.52 59.85 25.40
CA ARG A 681 41.32 60.08 23.97
C ARG A 681 42.53 60.74 23.30
N GLU A 682 43.36 61.43 24.07
CA GLU A 682 44.59 62.10 23.61
C GLU A 682 45.87 61.33 23.97
N SER A 683 45.75 60.14 24.56
CA SER A 683 46.90 59.32 24.93
C SER A 683 47.67 58.82 23.70
N ASP A 684 48.97 59.09 23.65
CA ASP A 684 49.92 58.54 22.66
C ASP A 684 50.26 57.05 22.91
N SER A 685 49.72 56.42 23.96
CA SER A 685 49.97 55.01 24.22
C SER A 685 49.32 54.11 23.15
N LEU A 686 50.16 53.31 22.49
CA LEU A 686 49.74 52.37 21.45
C LEU A 686 48.63 51.42 21.92
N GLY A 687 48.66 50.99 23.19
CA GLY A 687 47.66 50.10 23.78
C GLY A 687 46.26 50.73 23.83
N LEU A 688 46.12 51.99 24.27
CA LEU A 688 44.81 52.67 24.31
C LEU A 688 44.30 53.05 22.91
N GLN A 689 45.21 53.36 21.97
CA GLN A 689 44.87 53.53 20.56
C GLN A 689 44.32 52.23 19.95
N LEU A 690 44.93 51.08 20.29
CA LEU A 690 44.45 49.77 19.87
C LEU A 690 43.08 49.46 20.45
N VAL A 691 42.85 49.69 21.74
CA VAL A 691 41.55 49.47 22.40
C VAL A 691 40.46 50.32 21.73
N SER A 692 40.73 51.59 21.42
CA SER A 692 39.80 52.47 20.71
C SER A 692 39.47 51.96 19.30
N THR A 693 40.50 51.52 18.55
CA THR A 693 40.34 50.96 17.20
C THR A 693 39.52 49.68 17.20
N LEU A 694 39.81 48.76 18.12
CA LEU A 694 39.09 47.49 18.27
C LEU A 694 37.65 47.70 18.74
N THR A 695 37.42 48.67 19.63
CA THR A 695 36.05 49.05 20.03
C THR A 695 35.24 49.53 18.84
N SER A 696 35.87 50.30 17.93
CA SER A 696 35.23 50.77 16.70
C SER A 696 34.96 49.63 15.71
N GLN A 697 35.86 48.63 15.61
CA GLN A 697 35.63 47.42 14.81
C GLN A 697 34.44 46.60 15.32
N LEU A 698 34.23 46.58 16.63
CA LEU A 698 33.05 45.97 17.26
C LEU A 698 31.78 46.82 17.08
N HIS A 699 31.85 47.97 16.40
CA HIS A 699 30.77 48.97 16.35
C HIS A 699 30.28 49.40 17.75
N GLY A 700 31.18 49.37 18.73
CA GLY A 700 30.89 49.62 20.13
C GLY A 700 31.15 51.04 20.61
N LYS A 701 30.75 51.32 21.84
CA LYS A 701 31.04 52.55 22.58
C LYS A 701 31.81 52.21 23.84
N MET A 702 32.83 53.02 24.16
CA MET A 702 33.64 52.86 25.36
C MET A 702 33.49 54.06 26.30
N GLU A 703 33.27 53.77 27.57
CA GLU A 703 33.21 54.71 28.67
C GLU A 703 34.32 54.39 29.69
N VAL A 704 34.99 55.41 30.20
CA VAL A 704 36.14 55.29 31.11
C VAL A 704 35.91 56.13 32.36
N SER A 705 36.21 55.58 33.53
CA SER A 705 36.16 56.28 34.83
C SER A 705 37.40 55.95 35.66
N GLY A 706 37.88 56.88 36.51
CA GLY A 706 39.25 56.81 37.03
C GLY A 706 39.53 57.31 38.46
N ARG A 707 38.53 57.67 39.28
CA ARG A 707 38.77 58.37 40.56
C ARG A 707 39.29 57.47 41.70
N ASP A 708 38.89 56.21 41.74
CA ASP A 708 39.27 55.23 42.78
C ASP A 708 39.68 53.88 42.12
N GLY A 709 40.58 53.96 41.15
CA GLY A 709 40.91 52.86 40.23
C GLY A 709 40.37 53.10 38.81
N ALA A 710 40.88 52.36 37.83
CA ALA A 710 40.43 52.50 36.44
C ALA A 710 39.29 51.53 36.14
N CYS A 711 38.23 52.00 35.49
CA CYS A 711 37.13 51.17 35.01
C CYS A 711 36.77 51.54 33.58
N PHE A 712 36.87 50.54 32.70
CA PHE A 712 36.51 50.59 31.29
C PHE A 712 35.23 49.80 31.07
N THR A 713 34.24 50.43 30.44
CA THR A 713 32.97 49.80 30.07
C THR A 713 32.77 49.92 28.58
N LEU A 714 32.70 48.80 27.88
CA LEU A 714 32.47 48.71 26.45
C LEU A 714 31.09 48.13 26.19
N THR A 715 30.29 48.79 25.37
CA THR A 715 28.98 48.30 24.90
C THR A 715 29.03 48.08 23.41
N PHE A 716 28.73 46.87 22.93
CA PHE A 716 28.82 46.51 21.51
C PHE A 716 27.75 45.47 21.11
N PRO A 717 27.31 45.45 19.84
CA PRO A 717 26.42 44.41 19.31
C PRO A 717 27.15 43.08 19.06
N GLU A 718 26.41 41.97 19.14
CA GLU A 718 26.85 40.61 18.75
C GLU A 718 25.90 39.97 17.74
#